data_AF-A0AAD6CC98-F1
#
_entry.id   AF-A0AAD6CC98-F1
#
_cell.length_a   1.000
_cell.length_b   1.000
_cell.length_c   1.000
_cell.angle_alpha   90.00
_cell.angle_beta   90.00
_cell.angle_gamma   90.00
#
_symmetry.space_group_name_H-M   'P 1'
#
loop_
_entity.id
_entity.type
_entity.pdbx_description
1 polymer ?
#
loop_
_entity_poly.entity_id
_entity_poly.type
_entity_poly.pdbx_seq_one_letter_code
_entity_poly.pdbx_strand_id
1 'polypeptide(L)'
;MSFGRHAYRHALKPTAAPTFDHLWISDDLLAATFRRFANGQRRHGSCVPGPLEARRRLAKRRNTALAGLGAVSAEDIACLFGRNGREHMKWTDHPWQRASLETQGTSNKDISPIQSVANHYEDSRSYSLATTEASLPFYDHNPEPIDTSISHDPQPTSYKPTAASRAELLAEFLEQSDWGLEDARDFARQLGIDLQREPKYSRQIFDNLLPRSTTDLKQVIQFLDDPFLNTRGSGNYLTAVSLFVQTKTKRSNRIAVLNSLCRALELGLVATDELCHIVKALPNIIVERNQALGTWDQKTLLKHFRAMWKAIGRCTILGYHDLDKELVDVWLTELVNLRSFRFAEEFVLATHDASSDSRWPTALVMAQLHESETTLGLTTVHHMLSQLDADCGARCIVEVTESLAMPDTQIQSRYQVLECWRHCLSDLSNVPALANSQVWLDLPFAYNENIAETAQAPPILPVQQQIVLRLWALRALSWSPGPMYRHIPRPTDKPIYFLLGLYEMSTERTDGSFLSDLMRGIQTLNLPHSNLLLLAVSIKMKKNITKNARETLEKLETSQVSLTDVWADPAAYNGIRALFHGTFEQMFRRLDITSSESAEECLHLARVGDSKSIWSVLRILRNHTPFKLCLNKAWVPLPHPDEMALVRYHAGPRNSQSPDPHAAVDFVHRLAVAISCSHNLTPSRSFHLIHLLYDYLRRHGGPVYPSLVQAMYHAGVVRYRREGRRVSPTQYEYILWIVSKFEGHEVARQLSAPAQIGLGKPGHQDEF
;
A
#
# COMPACT_ATOMS: atom_id res chain seq x y z
N MET A 1 28.84 -8.25 -31.51
CA MET A 1 28.68 -7.71 -30.14
C MET A 1 27.86 -6.42 -30.22
N SER A 2 27.19 -5.98 -29.15
CA SER A 2 26.33 -4.78 -29.15
C SER A 2 26.80 -3.74 -28.14
N PHE A 3 26.95 -2.49 -28.58
CA PHE A 3 27.44 -1.36 -27.78
C PHE A 3 26.44 -0.83 -26.73
N GLY A 4 25.20 -1.32 -26.70
CA GLY A 4 24.13 -0.79 -25.83
C GLY A 4 24.31 -0.99 -24.32
N ARG A 5 25.29 -1.80 -23.87
CA ARG A 5 25.41 -2.18 -22.43
C ARG A 5 26.30 -1.26 -21.57
N HIS A 6 27.05 -0.31 -22.15
CA HIS A 6 27.97 0.51 -21.35
C HIS A 6 27.39 1.86 -20.86
N ALA A 7 26.40 2.41 -21.57
CA ALA A 7 25.79 3.71 -21.24
C ALA A 7 24.96 3.69 -19.95
N TYR A 8 24.36 2.54 -19.59
CA TYR A 8 23.43 2.43 -18.47
C TYR A 8 24.06 2.37 -17.06
N ARG A 9 25.39 2.44 -16.94
CA ARG A 9 26.10 2.34 -15.64
C ARG A 9 26.47 3.67 -14.97
N HIS A 10 26.11 4.81 -15.56
CA HIS A 10 26.32 6.14 -14.96
C HIS A 10 25.03 6.86 -14.51
N ALA A 11 23.85 6.27 -14.76
CA ALA A 11 22.55 6.87 -14.42
C ALA A 11 21.96 6.42 -13.06
N LEU A 12 22.65 5.54 -12.33
CA LEU A 12 22.19 4.98 -11.05
C LEU A 12 23.32 5.01 -10.00
N LYS A 13 23.59 6.20 -9.47
CA LYS A 13 24.03 6.34 -8.07
C LYS A 13 22.79 6.65 -7.23
N PRO A 14 22.69 6.18 -5.97
CA PRO A 14 21.68 6.69 -5.05
C PRO A 14 21.82 8.20 -4.89
N THR A 15 20.70 8.93 -4.90
CA THR A 15 20.66 10.28 -4.34
C THR A 15 20.94 10.17 -2.85
N ALA A 16 22.11 10.66 -2.42
CA ALA A 16 22.38 10.86 -1.00
C ALA A 16 21.34 11.84 -0.41
N ALA A 17 21.19 11.82 0.92
CA ALA A 17 20.24 12.68 1.62
C ALA A 17 20.39 14.16 1.21
N PRO A 18 19.29 14.94 1.18
CA PRO A 18 19.31 16.34 0.79
C PRO A 18 20.08 17.17 1.83
N THR A 19 21.39 17.28 1.60
CA THR A 19 22.22 18.34 2.16
C THR A 19 21.77 19.63 1.51
N PHE A 20 21.07 20.47 2.27
CA PHE A 20 20.65 21.79 1.81
C PHE A 20 21.87 22.71 1.71
N ASP A 21 22.57 22.60 0.58
CA ASP A 21 23.69 23.46 0.20
C ASP A 21 23.13 24.85 -0.19
N HIS A 22 22.70 25.59 0.83
CA HIS A 22 22.17 26.94 0.70
C HIS A 22 23.29 27.89 0.27
N LEU A 23 23.50 28.00 -1.03
CA LEU A 23 24.43 28.97 -1.61
C LEU A 23 23.83 30.37 -1.45
N TRP A 24 24.31 31.11 -0.45
CA TRP A 24 23.86 32.48 -0.14
C TRP A 24 24.21 33.42 -1.30
N ILE A 25 23.22 33.75 -2.11
CA ILE A 25 23.29 34.78 -3.15
C ILE A 25 22.86 36.10 -2.50
N SER A 26 23.70 37.14 -2.56
CA SER A 26 23.30 38.47 -2.11
C SER A 26 22.25 39.08 -3.04
N ASP A 27 21.33 39.88 -2.48
CA ASP A 27 20.30 40.56 -3.26
C ASP A 27 20.90 41.48 -4.34
N ASP A 28 22.09 42.04 -4.13
CA ASP A 28 22.82 42.79 -5.15
C ASP A 28 23.23 41.93 -6.35
N LEU A 29 23.65 40.67 -6.13
CA LEU A 29 24.00 39.74 -7.19
C LEU A 29 22.75 39.24 -7.91
N LEU A 30 21.66 38.98 -7.17
CA LEU A 30 20.36 38.64 -7.73
C LEU A 30 19.81 39.80 -8.60
N ALA A 31 19.83 41.02 -8.07
CA ALA A 31 19.38 42.22 -8.77
C ALA A 31 20.29 42.55 -9.97
N ALA A 32 21.61 42.42 -9.85
CA ALA A 32 22.53 42.65 -10.97
C ALA A 32 22.36 41.61 -12.09
N THR A 33 22.16 40.33 -11.76
CA THR A 33 21.87 39.29 -12.76
C THR A 33 20.49 39.45 -13.39
N PHE A 34 19.47 39.80 -12.60
CA PHE A 34 18.12 40.11 -13.12
C PHE A 34 18.10 41.35 -14.01
N ARG A 35 18.76 42.46 -13.62
CA ARG A 35 18.94 43.65 -14.46
C ARG A 35 19.65 43.32 -15.78
N ARG A 36 20.70 42.48 -15.74
CA ARG A 36 21.39 41.99 -16.96
C ARG A 36 20.49 41.11 -17.85
N PHE A 37 19.66 40.26 -17.26
CA PHE A 37 18.70 39.43 -17.99
C PHE A 37 17.60 40.27 -18.66
N ALA A 38 16.99 41.19 -17.91
CA ALA A 38 15.95 42.10 -18.40
C ALA A 38 16.46 43.01 -19.53
N ASN A 39 17.61 43.67 -19.31
CA ASN A 39 18.19 44.58 -20.29
C ASN A 39 18.85 43.86 -21.49
N GLY A 40 19.18 42.57 -21.34
CA GLY A 40 19.71 41.72 -22.42
C GLY A 40 18.67 41.29 -23.46
N GLN A 41 17.37 41.31 -23.12
CA GLN A 41 16.26 40.90 -24.02
C GLN A 41 15.86 41.96 -25.06
N ARG A 42 16.83 42.64 -25.70
CA ARG A 42 16.56 43.29 -27.00
C ARG A 42 16.26 42.20 -28.03
N ARG A 43 14.97 41.98 -28.30
CA ARG A 43 14.47 40.98 -29.25
C ARG A 43 14.85 41.34 -30.70
N HIS A 44 16.07 41.00 -31.10
CA HIS A 44 16.32 40.67 -32.50
C HIS A 44 15.43 39.48 -32.86
N GLY A 45 14.44 39.71 -33.72
CA GLY A 45 13.44 38.71 -34.10
C GLY A 45 14.08 37.54 -34.86
N SER A 46 14.46 36.49 -34.14
CA SER A 46 15.06 35.30 -34.74
C SER A 46 14.04 34.61 -35.65
N CYS A 47 14.31 34.56 -36.96
CA CYS A 47 13.46 33.87 -37.94
C CYS A 47 13.45 32.33 -37.81
N VAL A 48 14.02 31.79 -36.73
CA VAL A 48 14.05 30.37 -36.39
C VAL A 48 12.87 30.07 -35.45
N PRO A 49 11.83 29.31 -35.88
CA PRO A 49 10.70 29.00 -35.03
C PRO A 49 11.13 28.08 -33.87
N GLY A 50 10.77 28.45 -32.64
CA GLY A 50 11.05 27.63 -31.45
C GLY A 50 10.39 26.24 -31.49
N PRO A 51 10.80 25.27 -30.64
CA PRO A 51 10.51 23.85 -30.84
C PRO A 51 9.03 23.49 -31.04
N LEU A 52 8.12 24.16 -30.34
CA LEU A 52 6.67 23.95 -30.49
C LEU A 52 6.12 24.52 -31.80
N GLU A 53 6.58 25.70 -32.22
CA GLU A 53 6.20 26.32 -33.50
C GLU A 53 6.85 25.58 -34.69
N ALA A 54 8.05 25.04 -34.53
CA ALA A 54 8.68 24.14 -35.49
C ALA A 54 7.85 22.85 -35.65
N ARG A 55 7.41 22.21 -34.54
CA ARG A 55 6.47 21.08 -34.57
C ARG A 55 5.14 21.46 -35.24
N ARG A 56 4.58 22.63 -34.94
CA ARG A 56 3.33 23.15 -35.53
C ARG A 56 3.45 23.33 -37.04
N ARG A 57 4.56 23.92 -37.52
CA ARG A 57 4.87 24.08 -38.95
C ARG A 57 5.16 22.75 -39.64
N LEU A 58 5.81 21.80 -38.97
CA LEU A 58 6.05 20.45 -39.49
C LEU A 58 4.74 19.66 -39.64
N ALA A 59 3.86 19.71 -38.65
CA ALA A 59 2.52 19.12 -38.73
C ALA A 59 1.69 19.75 -39.86
N LYS A 60 1.69 21.10 -39.98
CA LYS A 60 1.02 21.80 -41.08
C LYS A 60 1.59 21.37 -42.44
N ARG A 61 2.91 21.26 -42.59
CA ARG A 61 3.58 20.76 -43.81
C ARG A 61 3.22 19.30 -44.13
N ARG A 62 3.15 18.40 -43.14
CA ARG A 62 2.69 17.00 -43.36
C ARG A 62 1.25 16.97 -43.88
N ASN A 63 0.35 17.75 -43.29
CA ASN A 63 -1.06 17.80 -43.72
C ASN A 63 -1.20 18.43 -45.11
N THR A 64 -0.44 19.47 -45.45
CA THR A 64 -0.43 20.06 -46.81
C THR A 64 0.19 19.11 -47.85
N ALA A 65 1.22 18.34 -47.49
CA ALA A 65 1.80 17.33 -48.40
C ALA A 65 0.80 16.19 -48.70
N LEU A 66 0.02 15.77 -47.70
CA LEU A 66 -1.07 14.81 -47.89
C LEU A 66 -2.24 15.40 -48.70
N ALA A 67 -2.56 16.68 -48.52
CA ALA A 67 -3.61 17.35 -49.29
C ALA A 67 -3.30 17.52 -50.79
N GLY A 68 -2.03 17.41 -51.19
CA GLY A 68 -1.63 17.35 -52.61
C GLY A 68 -1.82 15.98 -53.27
N LEU A 69 -2.09 14.92 -52.49
CA LEU A 69 -2.32 13.55 -52.97
C LEU A 69 -3.83 13.29 -53.08
N GLY A 70 -4.43 13.73 -54.19
CA GLY A 70 -5.85 13.53 -54.46
C GLY A 70 -6.25 12.06 -54.52
N ALA A 71 -7.20 11.67 -53.66
CA ALA A 71 -8.02 10.45 -53.68
C ALA A 71 -7.40 9.19 -54.36
N VAL A 72 -6.56 8.46 -53.61
CA VAL A 72 -6.16 7.07 -53.92
C VAL A 72 -6.44 6.18 -52.70
N SER A 73 -6.78 4.90 -52.92
CA SER A 73 -7.23 3.97 -51.87
C SER A 73 -6.20 3.77 -50.75
N ALA A 74 -6.69 3.52 -49.53
CA ALA A 74 -5.93 3.57 -48.28
C ALA A 74 -5.18 2.27 -47.92
N GLU A 75 -4.80 1.45 -48.90
CA GLU A 75 -4.35 0.06 -48.67
C GLU A 75 -2.89 -0.25 -49.09
N ASP A 76 -2.14 0.71 -49.65
CA ASP A 76 -0.72 0.50 -49.99
C ASP A 76 0.25 1.14 -48.97
N ILE A 77 0.91 0.28 -48.19
CA ILE A 77 1.92 0.63 -47.18
C ILE A 77 3.21 1.19 -47.82
N ALA A 78 3.52 0.87 -49.09
CA ALA A 78 4.73 1.34 -49.78
C ALA A 78 4.81 2.88 -49.88
N CYS A 79 3.65 3.56 -49.91
CA CYS A 79 3.56 5.02 -49.96
C CYS A 79 4.22 5.73 -48.76
N LEU A 80 4.43 5.05 -47.62
CA LEU A 80 5.06 5.63 -46.43
C LEU A 80 6.57 5.90 -46.57
N PHE A 81 7.25 5.31 -47.56
CA PHE A 81 8.72 5.36 -47.70
C PHE A 81 9.21 6.15 -48.93
N GLY A 82 8.30 6.80 -49.66
CA GLY A 82 8.57 7.47 -50.92
C GLY A 82 8.69 6.49 -52.09
N ARG A 83 8.23 6.89 -53.28
CA ARG A 83 7.95 5.97 -54.42
C ARG A 83 9.17 5.21 -54.96
N ASN A 84 10.39 5.57 -54.56
CA ASN A 84 11.64 4.88 -54.92
C ASN A 84 12.48 4.39 -53.71
N GLY A 85 11.97 4.50 -52.47
CA GLY A 85 12.57 3.95 -51.25
C GLY A 85 13.98 4.45 -50.84
N ARG A 86 14.64 5.31 -51.62
CA ARG A 86 16.04 5.75 -51.42
C ARG A 86 16.21 7.22 -51.04
N GLU A 87 15.14 8.00 -51.04
CA GLU A 87 15.21 9.47 -50.90
C GLU A 87 15.59 9.92 -49.48
N HIS A 88 15.39 9.07 -48.46
CA HIS A 88 15.76 9.33 -47.06
C HIS A 88 17.23 9.02 -46.74
N MET A 89 18.03 8.54 -47.70
CA MET A 89 19.46 8.18 -47.50
C MET A 89 20.45 9.25 -48.00
N LYS A 90 20.03 10.50 -48.16
CA LYS A 90 20.91 11.65 -48.46
C LYS A 90 21.20 12.50 -47.22
N TRP A 91 21.92 11.92 -46.26
CA TRP A 91 22.45 12.66 -45.11
C TRP A 91 23.88 12.25 -44.82
N THR A 92 24.80 12.88 -45.53
CA THR A 92 26.26 12.79 -45.35
C THR A 92 26.88 14.07 -45.90
N ASP A 93 28.02 14.44 -45.34
CA ASP A 93 28.99 15.42 -45.83
C ASP A 93 28.65 16.93 -45.72
N HIS A 94 28.97 17.44 -44.52
CA HIS A 94 29.60 18.73 -44.19
C HIS A 94 28.91 20.09 -44.54
N PRO A 95 28.74 20.98 -43.55
CA PRO A 95 28.53 22.41 -43.79
C PRO A 95 29.85 23.11 -44.17
N TRP A 96 29.74 24.37 -44.62
CA TRP A 96 30.83 25.31 -44.99
C TRP A 96 31.40 25.22 -46.42
N GLN A 97 30.54 25.31 -47.43
CA GLN A 97 30.85 26.10 -48.63
C GLN A 97 29.58 26.73 -49.21
N ARG A 98 29.70 27.93 -49.81
CA ARG A 98 28.58 28.73 -50.35
C ARG A 98 29.05 29.45 -51.62
N ALA A 99 28.52 29.10 -52.79
CA ALA A 99 28.60 29.92 -54.01
C ALA A 99 27.55 29.54 -55.06
N SER A 100 27.30 30.50 -55.94
CA SER A 100 26.66 30.48 -57.28
C SER A 100 25.43 29.61 -57.57
N LEU A 101 24.37 30.32 -57.92
CA LEU A 101 23.37 29.92 -58.90
C LEU A 101 23.95 30.08 -60.32
N GLU A 102 23.85 29.07 -61.18
CA GLU A 102 23.84 29.15 -62.66
C GLU A 102 23.55 27.73 -63.21
N THR A 103 23.02 27.47 -64.41
CA THR A 103 22.02 28.09 -65.32
C THR A 103 21.77 27.04 -66.44
N GLN A 104 20.74 27.20 -67.29
CA GLN A 104 20.32 26.32 -68.41
C GLN A 104 19.48 25.08 -68.01
N GLY A 105 18.41 24.72 -68.74
CA GLY A 105 17.78 25.45 -69.86
C GLY A 105 16.58 24.75 -70.52
N THR A 106 15.95 25.46 -71.48
CA THR A 106 14.81 25.06 -72.36
C THR A 106 13.42 24.96 -71.72
N SER A 107 12.30 25.35 -72.37
CA SER A 107 12.07 26.26 -73.52
C SER A 107 10.55 26.56 -73.60
N ASN A 108 10.07 27.81 -73.57
CA ASN A 108 9.64 28.63 -74.73
C ASN A 108 8.97 29.91 -74.16
N LYS A 109 9.17 31.12 -74.71
CA LYS A 109 8.31 31.80 -75.73
C LYS A 109 6.81 31.87 -75.34
N ASP A 110 6.12 33.03 -75.40
CA ASP A 110 6.34 34.22 -76.26
C ASP A 110 5.82 35.57 -75.69
N ILE A 111 6.31 36.67 -76.30
CA ILE A 111 5.72 38.04 -76.39
C ILE A 111 5.77 38.98 -75.14
N SER A 112 5.72 40.30 -75.41
CA SER A 112 6.10 41.48 -74.58
C SER A 112 5.42 42.75 -75.17
N PRO A 113 5.76 44.05 -74.87
CA PRO A 113 6.57 44.69 -73.79
C PRO A 113 5.88 45.98 -73.20
N ILE A 114 6.66 46.93 -72.64
CA ILE A 114 6.37 48.39 -72.44
C ILE A 114 5.58 48.77 -71.15
N GLN A 115 5.93 49.80 -70.33
CA GLN A 115 6.90 50.91 -70.44
C GLN A 115 7.70 51.23 -69.15
N SER A 116 8.80 51.98 -69.33
CA SER A 116 9.66 52.71 -68.36
C SER A 116 8.92 53.88 -67.65
N VAL A 117 9.44 54.65 -66.66
CA VAL A 117 10.74 55.36 -66.45
C VAL A 117 10.95 55.54 -64.92
N ALA A 118 12.10 55.22 -64.28
CA ALA A 118 13.29 56.08 -63.99
C ALA A 118 12.98 57.45 -63.32
N ASN A 119 13.75 58.06 -62.40
CA ASN A 119 15.05 57.82 -61.70
C ASN A 119 14.97 58.56 -60.31
N HIS A 120 15.93 58.78 -59.39
CA HIS A 120 17.40 58.69 -59.11
C HIS A 120 17.53 58.59 -57.53
N TYR A 121 18.62 58.59 -56.74
CA TYR A 121 20.12 58.58 -56.78
C TYR A 121 20.59 58.00 -55.39
N GLU A 122 21.76 57.37 -55.19
CA GLU A 122 23.12 57.91 -54.82
C GLU A 122 23.20 58.87 -53.58
N ASP A 123 24.17 58.75 -52.64
CA ASP A 123 25.13 57.66 -52.35
C ASP A 123 25.73 57.71 -50.90
N SER A 124 26.35 56.59 -50.48
CA SER A 124 27.50 56.37 -49.56
C SER A 124 27.77 57.17 -48.26
N ARG A 125 27.75 56.40 -47.15
CA ARG A 125 28.84 56.19 -46.15
C ARG A 125 29.48 57.36 -45.38
N SER A 126 29.45 57.29 -44.04
CA SER A 126 30.62 56.98 -43.17
C SER A 126 30.25 56.95 -41.66
N TYR A 127 31.18 56.59 -40.77
CA TYR A 127 30.96 56.36 -39.32
C TYR A 127 31.76 57.32 -38.44
N SER A 128 31.19 57.83 -37.33
CA SER A 128 31.70 57.65 -35.94
C SER A 128 31.02 58.56 -34.90
N LEU A 129 31.28 58.27 -33.61
CA LEU A 129 30.72 58.86 -32.38
C LEU A 129 30.83 60.40 -32.28
N ALA A 130 29.79 61.04 -31.72
CA ALA A 130 29.91 62.00 -30.62
C ALA A 130 28.58 62.16 -29.84
N THR A 131 28.68 62.63 -28.60
CA THR A 131 27.63 62.76 -27.57
C THR A 131 26.64 63.91 -27.81
N THR A 132 25.38 63.74 -27.42
CA THR A 132 24.68 64.75 -26.60
C THR A 132 23.59 64.09 -25.76
N GLU A 133 23.63 64.29 -24.44
CA GLU A 133 22.52 63.94 -23.54
C GLU A 133 21.70 65.20 -23.26
N ALA A 134 20.38 65.05 -23.15
CA ALA A 134 19.46 66.05 -22.61
C ALA A 134 18.53 65.34 -21.63
N SER A 135 18.51 65.80 -20.39
CA SER A 135 17.88 65.13 -19.24
C SER A 135 16.52 65.73 -18.87
N LEU A 136 15.76 64.99 -18.03
CA LEU A 136 14.70 65.36 -17.07
C LEU A 136 13.54 64.32 -17.10
N PRO A 137 12.81 64.09 -15.99
CA PRO A 137 13.22 64.07 -14.57
C PRO A 137 12.64 62.84 -13.80
N PHE A 138 12.81 62.83 -12.46
CA PHE A 138 12.35 61.82 -11.47
C PHE A 138 13.08 60.45 -11.58
N TYR A 139 13.87 59.99 -10.59
CA TYR A 139 13.88 60.26 -9.14
C TYR A 139 15.32 60.48 -8.61
N ASP A 140 15.47 61.31 -7.58
CA ASP A 140 16.75 61.52 -6.89
C ASP A 140 17.09 60.42 -5.88
N HIS A 141 18.39 60.14 -5.73
CA HIS A 141 18.97 59.43 -4.59
C HIS A 141 20.02 60.33 -3.92
N ASN A 142 19.84 60.63 -2.64
CA ASN A 142 20.88 61.28 -1.82
C ASN A 142 22.06 60.30 -1.57
N PRO A 143 23.32 60.75 -1.71
CA PRO A 143 24.49 60.04 -1.21
C PRO A 143 24.83 60.41 0.25
N GLU A 144 25.63 59.58 0.92
CA GLU A 144 26.25 59.89 2.22
C GLU A 144 27.55 60.72 2.07
N PRO A 145 28.01 61.43 3.13
CA PRO A 145 29.02 62.48 3.01
C PRO A 145 30.47 62.06 3.35
N ILE A 146 31.44 62.83 2.85
CA ILE A 146 32.83 62.92 3.35
C ILE A 146 33.25 64.41 3.39
N ASP A 147 34.05 64.79 4.38
CA ASP A 147 34.38 66.17 4.77
C ASP A 147 35.26 66.97 3.79
N THR A 148 35.14 68.32 3.79
CA THR A 148 36.12 69.21 4.47
C THR A 148 35.83 70.73 4.39
N SER A 149 36.26 71.44 5.44
CA SER A 149 36.60 72.88 5.55
C SER A 149 35.51 74.00 5.56
N ILE A 150 35.31 74.60 6.75
CA ILE A 150 35.63 76.02 7.13
C ILE A 150 35.10 77.14 6.19
N SER A 151 34.35 78.17 6.62
CA SER A 151 33.87 78.59 7.96
C SER A 151 32.85 79.74 7.88
N HIS A 152 31.86 79.79 8.80
CA HIS A 152 31.63 80.92 9.73
C HIS A 152 30.41 80.68 10.66
N ASP A 153 30.61 80.84 11.97
CA ASP A 153 29.57 81.04 13.01
C ASP A 153 29.21 82.56 13.09
N PRO A 154 28.08 83.02 13.69
CA PRO A 154 27.54 82.52 14.96
C PRO A 154 26.06 82.07 14.99
N GLN A 155 25.79 81.07 15.83
CA GLN A 155 24.48 80.63 16.34
C GLN A 155 23.50 81.74 16.76
N PRO A 156 22.21 81.37 16.82
CA PRO A 156 21.46 81.53 18.09
C PRO A 156 21.03 80.18 18.70
N THR A 157 21.47 79.95 19.95
CA THR A 157 20.87 79.05 20.96
C THR A 157 20.44 77.65 20.52
N SER A 158 21.40 76.72 20.48
CA SER A 158 21.13 75.27 20.50
C SER A 158 20.58 74.82 21.86
N TYR A 159 19.26 74.58 21.97
CA TYR A 159 18.74 73.62 22.94
C TYR A 159 18.95 72.20 22.39
N LYS A 160 19.79 71.40 23.05
CA LYS A 160 19.92 69.96 22.78
C LYS A 160 18.95 69.19 23.68
N PRO A 161 17.97 68.45 23.14
CA PRO A 161 17.53 67.23 23.78
C PRO A 161 18.73 66.28 23.81
N THR A 162 19.03 65.69 24.97
CA THR A 162 19.89 64.51 25.04
C THR A 162 19.23 63.36 24.27
N ALA A 163 20.04 62.43 23.74
CA ALA A 163 19.55 61.31 22.96
C ALA A 163 18.86 60.25 23.85
N ALA A 164 17.64 60.55 24.29
CA ALA A 164 16.68 59.53 24.67
C ALA A 164 16.42 58.64 23.45
N SER A 165 16.36 57.32 23.62
CA SER A 165 16.08 56.43 22.49
C SER A 165 14.65 56.65 21.97
N ARG A 166 14.39 56.30 20.70
CA ARG A 166 13.02 56.31 20.13
C ARG A 166 12.01 55.51 20.96
N ALA A 167 12.48 54.53 21.75
CA ALA A 167 11.64 53.77 22.67
C ALA A 167 11.34 54.53 23.98
N GLU A 168 12.30 55.29 24.52
CA GLU A 168 12.09 56.12 25.71
C GLU A 168 11.11 57.27 25.44
N LEU A 169 11.27 57.98 24.32
CA LEU A 169 10.34 59.06 23.93
C LEU A 169 8.92 58.52 23.67
N LEU A 170 8.80 57.31 23.10
CA LEU A 170 7.51 56.65 22.96
C LEU A 170 6.95 56.21 24.32
N ALA A 171 7.77 55.72 25.25
CA ALA A 171 7.32 55.36 26.60
C ALA A 171 6.82 56.59 27.39
N GLU A 172 7.57 57.70 27.37
CA GLU A 172 7.19 58.96 28.03
C GLU A 172 5.86 59.51 27.49
N PHE A 173 5.61 59.41 26.18
CA PHE A 173 4.30 59.72 25.59
C PHE A 173 3.22 58.71 26.03
N LEU A 174 3.51 57.41 26.00
CA LEU A 174 2.56 56.36 26.35
C LEU A 174 2.21 56.31 27.85
N GLU A 175 3.00 56.93 28.72
CA GLU A 175 2.67 57.16 30.14
C GLU A 175 1.64 58.28 30.33
N GLN A 176 1.51 59.25 29.41
CA GLN A 176 0.57 60.37 29.54
C GLN A 176 -0.89 59.90 29.49
N SER A 177 -1.76 60.50 30.31
CA SER A 177 -3.15 60.04 30.50
C SER A 177 -4.04 60.14 29.25
N ASP A 178 -3.82 61.15 28.42
CA ASP A 178 -4.88 61.74 27.59
C ASP A 178 -4.68 61.56 26.07
N TRP A 179 -3.86 60.60 25.63
CA TRP A 179 -3.64 60.32 24.20
C TRP A 179 -4.73 59.43 23.57
N GLY A 180 -5.14 59.77 22.35
CA GLY A 180 -6.01 58.97 21.49
C GLY A 180 -5.27 58.29 20.34
N LEU A 181 -6.03 57.55 19.51
CA LEU A 181 -5.47 56.74 18.40
C LEU A 181 -4.79 57.60 17.32
N GLU A 182 -5.34 58.78 17.03
CA GLU A 182 -4.72 59.71 16.07
C GLU A 182 -3.48 60.37 16.66
N ASP A 183 -3.48 60.70 17.97
CA ASP A 183 -2.30 61.27 18.65
C ASP A 183 -1.13 60.26 18.65
N ALA A 184 -1.40 58.98 18.92
CA ALA A 184 -0.40 57.92 18.83
C ALA A 184 0.10 57.72 17.38
N ARG A 185 -0.77 57.87 16.38
CA ARG A 185 -0.41 57.80 14.96
C ARG A 185 0.48 58.97 14.54
N ASP A 186 0.15 60.19 14.97
CA ASP A 186 0.92 61.40 14.66
C ASP A 186 2.24 61.48 15.45
N PHE A 187 2.28 60.98 16.70
CA PHE A 187 3.52 60.86 17.44
C PHE A 187 4.47 59.82 16.84
N ALA A 188 3.95 58.67 16.37
CA ALA A 188 4.74 57.69 15.62
C ALA A 188 5.30 58.27 14.30
N ARG A 189 4.52 59.10 13.60
CA ARG A 189 4.99 59.87 12.42
C ARG A 189 6.10 60.87 12.78
N GLN A 190 5.94 61.63 13.86
CA GLN A 190 6.93 62.62 14.34
C GLN A 190 8.26 61.97 14.73
N LEU A 191 8.23 60.79 15.36
CA LEU A 191 9.43 60.01 15.69
C LEU A 191 10.03 59.25 14.49
N GLY A 192 9.37 59.25 13.33
CA GLY A 192 9.80 58.51 12.13
C GLY A 192 9.76 56.99 12.32
N ILE A 193 8.77 56.47 13.06
CA ILE A 193 8.62 55.04 13.35
C ILE A 193 7.79 54.39 12.24
N ASP A 194 8.43 53.51 11.45
CA ASP A 194 7.74 52.66 10.49
C ASP A 194 7.21 51.42 11.21
N LEU A 195 5.97 51.48 11.68
CA LEU A 195 5.29 50.39 12.41
C LEU A 195 5.21 49.08 11.59
N GLN A 196 5.35 49.12 10.25
CA GLN A 196 5.34 47.92 9.41
C GLN A 196 6.70 47.20 9.42
N ARG A 197 7.80 47.94 9.62
CA ARG A 197 9.15 47.37 9.82
C ARG A 197 9.45 47.05 11.28
N GLU A 198 8.89 47.84 12.20
CA GLU A 198 9.19 47.80 13.63
C GLU A 198 7.93 47.44 14.47
N PRO A 199 7.33 46.23 14.29
CA PRO A 199 6.06 45.87 14.94
C PRO A 199 6.12 45.85 16.48
N LYS A 200 7.32 45.87 17.06
CA LYS A 200 7.58 46.06 18.50
C LYS A 200 7.03 47.39 19.04
N TYR A 201 6.96 48.44 18.23
CA TYR A 201 6.39 49.73 18.64
C TYR A 201 4.87 49.73 18.59
N SER A 202 4.27 49.11 17.56
CA SER A 202 2.82 48.82 17.51
C SER A 202 2.39 48.04 18.76
N ARG A 203 3.21 47.05 19.14
CA ARG A 203 3.03 46.27 20.36
C ARG A 203 3.05 47.11 21.65
N GLN A 204 4.04 48.00 21.82
CA GLN A 204 4.16 48.86 23.00
C GLN A 204 2.97 49.83 23.14
N ILE A 205 2.46 50.37 22.03
CA ILE A 205 1.25 51.21 22.04
C ILE A 205 0.04 50.39 22.50
N PHE A 206 -0.11 49.15 21.98
CA PHE A 206 -1.23 48.27 22.34
C PHE A 206 -1.23 47.84 23.82
N ASP A 207 -0.06 47.47 24.37
CA ASP A 207 0.06 47.08 25.78
C ASP A 207 -0.24 48.23 26.76
N ASN A 208 -0.06 49.49 26.34
CA ASN A 208 -0.47 50.67 27.12
C ASN A 208 -1.95 51.04 26.93
N LEU A 209 -2.56 50.72 25.79
CA LEU A 209 -3.98 50.94 25.49
C LEU A 209 -4.90 49.95 26.23
N LEU A 210 -4.44 48.72 26.42
CA LEU A 210 -5.24 47.60 26.94
C LEU A 210 -5.72 47.79 28.40
N PRO A 211 -4.90 48.26 29.37
CA PRO A 211 -5.35 48.51 30.75
C PRO A 211 -6.35 49.68 30.83
N ARG A 212 -6.12 50.73 30.02
CA ARG A 212 -6.96 51.93 29.93
C ARG A 212 -8.39 51.61 29.47
N SER A 213 -8.52 50.63 28.56
CA SER A 213 -9.78 50.29 27.88
C SER A 213 -10.64 49.23 28.61
N THR A 214 -10.30 48.84 29.84
CA THR A 214 -10.85 47.65 30.54
C THR A 214 -12.38 47.60 30.68
N THR A 215 -13.09 48.73 30.67
CA THR A 215 -14.56 48.78 30.77
C THR A 215 -15.30 48.81 29.43
N ASP A 216 -14.67 49.35 28.37
CA ASP A 216 -15.22 49.53 27.02
C ASP A 216 -14.11 49.46 25.94
N LEU A 217 -13.96 48.31 25.29
CA LEU A 217 -12.86 48.02 24.36
C LEU A 217 -12.94 48.73 22.99
N LYS A 218 -13.70 49.82 22.84
CA LYS A 218 -13.89 50.50 21.53
C LYS A 218 -12.56 50.94 20.91
N GLN A 219 -11.70 51.62 21.68
CA GLN A 219 -10.40 52.07 21.18
C GLN A 219 -9.49 50.87 20.83
N VAL A 220 -9.50 49.80 21.63
CA VAL A 220 -8.79 48.54 21.34
C VAL A 220 -9.30 47.90 20.04
N ILE A 221 -10.61 47.88 19.78
CA ILE A 221 -11.18 47.35 18.55
C ILE A 221 -10.82 48.23 17.34
N GLN A 222 -10.88 49.56 17.50
CA GLN A 222 -10.46 50.52 16.46
C GLN A 222 -8.97 50.39 16.13
N PHE A 223 -8.11 50.16 17.12
CA PHE A 223 -6.69 49.86 16.90
C PHE A 223 -6.52 48.55 16.12
N LEU A 224 -7.19 47.46 16.54
CA LEU A 224 -7.10 46.14 15.90
C LEU A 224 -7.67 46.10 14.46
N ASP A 225 -8.60 47.02 14.15
CA ASP A 225 -9.17 47.19 12.81
C ASP A 225 -8.34 48.14 11.90
N ASP A 226 -7.32 48.84 12.42
CA ASP A 226 -6.47 49.77 11.66
C ASP A 226 -5.15 49.11 11.21
N PRO A 227 -4.96 48.84 9.90
CA PRO A 227 -3.76 48.18 9.38
C PRO A 227 -2.48 49.06 9.39
N PHE A 228 -2.58 50.34 9.72
CA PHE A 228 -1.41 51.22 9.87
C PHE A 228 -0.90 51.26 11.31
N LEU A 229 -1.79 51.20 12.31
CA LEU A 229 -1.42 51.11 13.72
C LEU A 229 -1.13 49.66 14.15
N ASN A 230 -1.90 48.70 13.67
CA ASN A 230 -1.79 47.29 14.02
C ASN A 230 -1.19 46.47 12.87
N THR A 231 0.10 46.18 12.97
CA THR A 231 0.88 45.59 11.88
C THR A 231 1.14 44.09 12.08
N ARG A 232 1.38 43.37 10.97
CA ARG A 232 1.55 41.90 10.98
C ARG A 232 2.76 41.49 11.82
N GLY A 233 2.60 40.48 12.67
CA GLY A 233 3.64 40.01 13.59
C GLY A 233 3.80 40.84 14.87
N SER A 234 2.89 41.78 15.15
CA SER A 234 2.86 42.52 16.43
C SER A 234 2.34 41.71 17.62
N GLY A 235 1.60 40.61 17.41
CA GLY A 235 1.04 39.79 18.49
C GLY A 235 -0.18 40.40 19.21
N ASN A 236 -0.74 41.47 18.67
CA ASN A 236 -1.82 42.22 19.33
C ASN A 236 -3.16 41.48 19.34
N TYR A 237 -3.48 40.69 18.30
CA TYR A 237 -4.70 39.88 18.29
C TYR A 237 -4.61 38.76 19.33
N LEU A 238 -3.44 38.11 19.44
CA LEU A 238 -3.18 37.11 20.48
C LEU A 238 -3.40 37.67 21.88
N THR A 239 -2.92 38.88 22.17
CA THR A 239 -3.10 39.50 23.49
C THR A 239 -4.52 39.98 23.75
N ALA A 240 -5.22 40.47 22.73
CA ALA A 240 -6.65 40.78 22.84
C ALA A 240 -7.47 39.52 23.21
N VAL A 241 -7.06 38.34 22.71
CA VAL A 241 -7.64 37.03 23.07
C VAL A 241 -7.17 36.56 24.45
N SER A 242 -5.88 36.70 24.80
CA SER A 242 -5.34 36.24 26.09
C SER A 242 -5.92 37.00 27.29
N LEU A 243 -6.31 38.26 27.11
CA LEU A 243 -7.07 39.01 28.12
C LEU A 243 -8.38 38.31 28.50
N PHE A 244 -9.01 37.57 27.59
CA PHE A 244 -10.22 36.77 27.86
C PHE A 244 -9.93 35.41 28.50
N VAL A 245 -8.68 34.93 28.48
CA VAL A 245 -8.22 33.76 29.23
C VAL A 245 -7.86 34.16 30.66
N GLN A 246 -7.37 35.38 30.88
CA GLN A 246 -7.01 35.89 32.20
C GLN A 246 -8.18 36.56 32.95
N THR A 247 -9.09 37.24 32.23
CA THR A 247 -10.14 38.08 32.83
C THR A 247 -11.53 37.82 32.27
N LYS A 248 -12.54 37.89 33.14
CA LYS A 248 -13.95 37.63 32.80
C LYS A 248 -14.60 38.88 32.20
N THR A 249 -14.63 38.95 30.87
CA THR A 249 -15.19 40.09 30.12
C THR A 249 -16.68 39.96 29.77
N LYS A 250 -17.28 41.05 29.25
CA LYS A 250 -18.64 41.05 28.68
C LYS A 250 -18.68 40.25 27.37
N ARG A 251 -19.78 39.51 27.12
CA ARG A 251 -19.98 38.71 25.90
C ARG A 251 -19.90 39.54 24.61
N SER A 252 -20.42 40.77 24.64
CA SER A 252 -20.31 41.76 23.55
C SER A 252 -18.86 42.02 23.14
N ASN A 253 -17.99 42.24 24.13
CA ASN A 253 -16.60 42.63 23.94
C ASN A 253 -15.78 41.47 23.35
N ARG A 254 -16.04 40.23 23.81
CA ARG A 254 -15.44 39.02 23.19
C ARG A 254 -15.83 38.87 21.73
N ILE A 255 -17.12 38.99 21.41
CA ILE A 255 -17.61 38.86 20.03
C ILE A 255 -17.02 39.96 19.14
N ALA A 256 -16.90 41.19 19.62
CA ALA A 256 -16.35 42.30 18.83
C ALA A 256 -14.87 42.09 18.50
N VAL A 257 -14.04 41.68 19.46
CA VAL A 257 -12.61 41.37 19.24
C VAL A 257 -12.44 40.15 18.32
N LEU A 258 -13.24 39.09 18.50
CA LEU A 258 -13.18 37.91 17.63
C LEU A 258 -13.68 38.20 16.19
N ASN A 259 -14.60 39.16 16.01
CA ASN A 259 -14.98 39.66 14.70
C ASN A 259 -13.86 40.50 14.06
N SER A 260 -13.13 41.31 14.83
CA SER A 260 -11.94 42.04 14.37
C SER A 260 -10.85 41.07 13.89
N LEU A 261 -10.54 40.03 14.68
CA LEU A 261 -9.68 38.92 14.27
C LEU A 261 -10.15 38.26 12.96
N CYS A 262 -11.45 38.01 12.78
CA CYS A 262 -11.95 37.44 11.52
C CYS A 262 -11.70 38.38 10.33
N ARG A 263 -11.89 39.69 10.46
CA ARG A 263 -11.55 40.67 9.40
C ARG A 263 -10.04 40.70 9.12
N ALA A 264 -9.21 40.62 10.16
CA ALA A 264 -7.76 40.56 10.02
C ALA A 264 -7.28 39.30 9.27
N LEU A 265 -7.97 38.17 9.47
CA LEU A 265 -7.74 36.94 8.71
C LEU A 265 -8.20 37.06 7.25
N GLU A 266 -9.35 37.70 6.98
CA GLU A 266 -9.77 38.01 5.60
C GLU A 266 -8.74 38.90 4.87
N LEU A 267 -8.04 39.78 5.60
CA LEU A 267 -7.00 40.68 5.07
C LEU A 267 -5.57 40.11 5.11
N GLY A 268 -5.34 38.91 5.67
CA GLY A 268 -4.00 38.29 5.75
C GLY A 268 -3.01 38.99 6.69
N LEU A 269 -3.51 39.76 7.66
CA LEU A 269 -2.73 40.59 8.60
C LEU A 269 -2.19 39.79 9.81
N VAL A 270 -2.78 38.65 10.12
CA VAL A 270 -2.37 37.78 11.24
C VAL A 270 -1.23 36.86 10.79
N ALA A 271 -0.20 36.68 11.63
CA ALA A 271 0.85 35.69 11.37
C ALA A 271 0.36 34.26 11.69
N THR A 272 0.88 33.24 11.01
CA THR A 272 0.45 31.83 11.21
C THR A 272 0.86 31.29 12.58
N ASP A 273 2.02 31.71 13.07
CA ASP A 273 2.52 31.50 14.42
C ASP A 273 1.68 32.24 15.49
N GLU A 274 1.24 33.48 15.24
CA GLU A 274 0.27 34.17 16.11
C GLU A 274 -1.08 33.43 16.14
N LEU A 275 -1.57 33.02 14.97
CA LEU A 275 -2.82 32.26 14.81
C LEU A 275 -2.79 30.92 15.53
N CYS A 276 -1.66 30.21 15.52
CA CYS A 276 -1.49 28.96 16.27
C CYS A 276 -1.67 29.15 17.78
N HIS A 277 -1.09 30.23 18.34
CA HIS A 277 -1.29 30.58 19.75
C HIS A 277 -2.74 31.02 20.04
N ILE A 278 -3.41 31.70 19.11
CA ILE A 278 -4.83 32.05 19.23
C ILE A 278 -5.71 30.79 19.27
N VAL A 279 -5.45 29.79 18.41
CA VAL A 279 -6.18 28.51 18.42
C VAL A 279 -5.99 27.78 19.75
N LYS A 280 -4.77 27.76 20.31
CA LYS A 280 -4.48 27.22 21.66
C LYS A 280 -5.19 27.99 22.79
N ALA A 281 -5.40 29.30 22.63
CA ALA A 281 -6.04 30.16 23.63
C ALA A 281 -7.58 30.10 23.64
N LEU A 282 -8.20 29.94 22.47
CA LEU A 282 -9.66 30.00 22.28
C LEU A 282 -10.50 29.05 23.19
N PRO A 283 -10.13 27.77 23.37
CA PRO A 283 -10.85 26.87 24.29
C PRO A 283 -10.80 27.34 25.75
N ASN A 284 -9.72 28.02 26.14
CA ASN A 284 -9.38 28.41 27.51
C ASN A 284 -9.99 29.75 27.94
N ILE A 285 -10.72 30.44 27.06
CA ILE A 285 -11.42 31.70 27.37
C ILE A 285 -12.40 31.52 28.54
N ILE A 286 -12.35 32.41 29.53
CA ILE A 286 -13.24 32.38 30.69
C ILE A 286 -14.63 32.91 30.34
N VAL A 287 -15.65 32.10 30.62
CA VAL A 287 -17.07 32.37 30.36
C VAL A 287 -17.81 32.56 31.71
N GLU A 288 -19.13 32.49 31.69
CA GLU A 288 -19.96 32.52 32.89
C GLU A 288 -19.63 31.35 33.83
N ARG A 289 -19.89 31.53 35.13
CA ARG A 289 -19.49 30.60 36.21
C ARG A 289 -17.98 30.26 36.28
N ASN A 290 -17.14 31.08 35.65
CA ASN A 290 -15.68 30.93 35.59
C ASN A 290 -15.23 29.60 34.94
N GLN A 291 -16.03 29.06 34.01
CA GLN A 291 -15.68 27.87 33.23
C GLN A 291 -15.08 28.25 31.87
N ALA A 292 -14.26 27.36 31.32
CA ALA A 292 -13.62 27.54 30.02
C ALA A 292 -14.63 27.39 28.87
N LEU A 293 -14.42 28.13 27.77
CA LEU A 293 -15.31 28.12 26.61
C LEU A 293 -15.45 26.72 25.99
N GLY A 294 -14.36 25.95 25.93
CA GLY A 294 -14.35 24.58 25.39
C GLY A 294 -15.13 23.56 26.22
N THR A 295 -15.31 23.79 27.53
CA THR A 295 -16.11 22.90 28.40
C THR A 295 -17.54 23.38 28.59
N TRP A 296 -17.78 24.69 28.55
CA TRP A 296 -19.12 25.28 28.75
C TRP A 296 -19.98 25.36 27.48
N ASP A 297 -19.41 25.73 26.33
CA ASP A 297 -20.17 25.90 25.08
C ASP A 297 -19.34 25.57 23.83
N GLN A 298 -19.15 24.26 23.62
CA GLN A 298 -18.52 23.69 22.42
C GLN A 298 -19.16 24.16 21.11
N LYS A 299 -20.48 24.44 21.09
CA LYS A 299 -21.19 24.92 19.90
C LYS A 299 -20.79 26.34 19.55
N THR A 300 -20.63 27.21 20.55
CA THR A 300 -20.09 28.55 20.36
C THR A 300 -18.60 28.52 19.99
N LEU A 301 -17.78 27.62 20.56
CA LEU A 301 -16.37 27.47 20.15
C LEU A 301 -16.26 27.07 18.67
N LEU A 302 -16.97 26.01 18.24
CA LEU A 302 -17.02 25.56 16.85
C LEU A 302 -17.55 26.65 15.89
N LYS A 303 -18.46 27.53 16.35
CA LYS A 303 -18.90 28.69 15.55
C LYS A 303 -17.77 29.69 15.30
N HIS A 304 -16.88 29.93 16.26
CA HIS A 304 -15.74 30.83 16.07
C HIS A 304 -14.67 30.20 15.17
N PHE A 305 -14.32 28.92 15.37
CA PHE A 305 -13.41 28.22 14.46
C PHE A 305 -13.93 28.20 13.01
N ARG A 306 -15.23 27.96 12.80
CA ARG A 306 -15.87 28.06 11.47
C ARG A 306 -15.92 29.48 10.89
N ALA A 307 -15.88 30.52 11.72
CA ALA A 307 -15.78 31.90 11.25
C ALA A 307 -14.35 32.22 10.80
N MET A 308 -13.35 31.86 11.60
CA MET A 308 -11.92 32.02 11.28
C MET A 308 -11.53 31.24 10.03
N TRP A 309 -12.00 29.99 9.89
CA TRP A 309 -11.79 29.17 8.70
C TRP A 309 -12.36 29.82 7.44
N LYS A 310 -13.61 30.33 7.52
CA LYS A 310 -14.23 31.06 6.39
C LYS A 310 -13.58 32.41 6.10
N ALA A 311 -12.92 33.02 7.07
CA ALA A 311 -12.13 34.23 6.87
C ALA A 311 -10.84 33.93 6.08
N ILE A 312 -10.11 32.88 6.46
CA ILE A 312 -8.92 32.40 5.72
C ILE A 312 -9.30 32.06 4.27
N GLY A 313 -10.37 31.30 4.05
CA GLY A 313 -10.87 30.97 2.71
C GLY A 313 -11.42 32.14 1.88
N ARG A 314 -11.44 33.37 2.43
CA ARG A 314 -11.72 34.62 1.71
C ARG A 314 -10.48 35.48 1.49
N CYS A 315 -9.38 35.15 2.16
CA CYS A 315 -8.11 35.85 2.00
C CYS A 315 -7.53 35.59 0.61
N THR A 316 -6.92 36.62 0.03
CA THR A 316 -6.18 36.53 -1.25
C THR A 316 -4.68 36.34 -1.07
N ILE A 317 -4.20 36.31 0.19
CA ILE A 317 -2.77 36.30 0.57
C ILE A 317 -2.39 35.01 1.31
N LEU A 318 -3.31 34.42 2.08
CA LEU A 318 -3.11 33.20 2.86
C LEU A 318 -4.25 32.22 2.55
N GLY A 319 -4.01 31.25 1.66
CA GLY A 319 -4.94 30.18 1.37
C GLY A 319 -4.86 29.02 2.37
N TYR A 320 -5.75 28.02 2.22
CA TYR A 320 -5.75 26.84 3.08
C TYR A 320 -4.50 25.96 2.92
N HIS A 321 -3.88 25.94 1.74
CA HIS A 321 -2.64 25.20 1.48
C HIS A 321 -1.38 25.90 2.05
N ASP A 322 -1.49 27.18 2.43
CA ASP A 322 -0.39 28.00 2.95
C ASP A 322 -0.29 27.95 4.49
N LEU A 323 -1.01 27.03 5.15
CA LEU A 323 -1.09 26.90 6.60
C LEU A 323 -0.02 25.96 7.15
N ASP A 324 0.77 26.44 8.12
CA ASP A 324 1.85 25.68 8.75
C ASP A 324 1.39 24.36 9.40
N LYS A 325 2.22 23.32 9.29
CA LYS A 325 1.90 21.99 9.82
C LYS A 325 1.61 21.98 11.33
N GLU A 326 2.26 22.82 12.13
CA GLU A 326 1.93 22.92 13.57
C GLU A 326 0.54 23.52 13.79
N LEU A 327 0.17 24.57 13.05
CA LEU A 327 -1.17 25.16 13.12
C LEU A 327 -2.24 24.15 12.70
N VAL A 328 -1.99 23.38 11.64
CA VAL A 328 -2.87 22.30 11.16
C VAL A 328 -3.03 21.21 12.23
N ASP A 329 -1.92 20.70 12.79
CA ASP A 329 -1.94 19.67 13.84
C ASP A 329 -2.68 20.13 15.11
N VAL A 330 -2.43 21.36 15.56
CA VAL A 330 -3.06 21.95 16.75
C VAL A 330 -4.57 22.13 16.54
N TRP A 331 -4.99 22.65 15.39
CA TRP A 331 -6.40 22.92 15.13
C TRP A 331 -7.18 21.62 14.93
N LEU A 332 -6.62 20.62 14.22
CA LEU A 332 -7.24 19.31 14.06
C LEU A 332 -7.34 18.54 15.38
N THR A 333 -6.34 18.66 16.27
CA THR A 333 -6.42 18.11 17.64
C THR A 333 -7.65 18.65 18.38
N GLU A 334 -7.86 19.97 18.36
CA GLU A 334 -9.04 20.59 18.98
C GLU A 334 -10.36 20.19 18.31
N LEU A 335 -10.41 20.03 16.98
CA LEU A 335 -11.62 19.58 16.28
C LEU A 335 -11.98 18.11 16.58
N VAL A 336 -10.98 17.24 16.80
CA VAL A 336 -11.19 15.86 17.26
C VAL A 336 -11.63 15.83 18.73
N ASN A 337 -11.01 16.63 19.62
CA ASN A 337 -11.44 16.80 21.01
C ASN A 337 -12.91 17.28 21.11
N LEU A 338 -13.35 18.13 20.16
CA LEU A 338 -14.72 18.63 20.04
C LEU A 338 -15.65 17.69 19.24
N ARG A 339 -15.21 16.48 18.88
CA ARG A 339 -15.97 15.47 18.11
C ARG A 339 -16.55 15.99 16.79
N SER A 340 -15.91 17.00 16.19
CA SER A 340 -16.42 17.75 15.05
C SER A 340 -15.96 17.16 13.71
N PHE A 341 -16.05 15.84 13.55
CA PHE A 341 -15.35 15.09 12.50
C PHE A 341 -15.61 15.59 11.08
N ARG A 342 -16.82 16.04 10.74
CA ARG A 342 -17.11 16.64 9.40
C ARG A 342 -16.37 17.95 9.15
N PHE A 343 -16.15 18.76 10.19
CA PHE A 343 -15.39 20.00 10.04
C PHE A 343 -13.87 19.72 10.04
N ALA A 344 -13.43 18.68 10.75
CA ALA A 344 -12.06 18.17 10.62
C ALA A 344 -11.79 17.54 9.24
N GLU A 345 -12.77 16.88 8.61
CA GLU A 345 -12.72 16.42 7.21
C GLU A 345 -12.59 17.60 6.24
N GLU A 346 -13.46 18.61 6.33
CA GLU A 346 -13.37 19.86 5.54
C GLU A 346 -11.96 20.48 5.65
N PHE A 347 -11.36 20.44 6.83
CA PHE A 347 -10.04 20.99 7.13
C PHE A 347 -8.90 20.12 6.57
N VAL A 348 -8.95 18.79 6.74
CA VAL A 348 -7.98 17.84 6.17
C VAL A 348 -7.97 17.91 4.65
N LEU A 349 -9.15 17.91 4.00
CA LEU A 349 -9.23 17.97 2.54
C LEU A 349 -8.68 19.28 1.94
N ALA A 350 -8.83 20.40 2.65
CA ALA A 350 -8.35 21.71 2.20
C ALA A 350 -6.87 22.00 2.55
N THR A 351 -6.31 21.32 3.56
CA THR A 351 -4.89 21.43 3.95
C THR A 351 -4.02 20.29 3.40
N HIS A 352 -4.63 19.31 2.73
CA HIS A 352 -3.90 18.23 2.07
C HIS A 352 -3.08 18.74 0.88
N ASP A 353 -1.81 18.38 0.87
CA ASP A 353 -0.97 18.34 -0.33
C ASP A 353 -0.44 16.91 -0.53
N ALA A 354 -0.28 16.51 -1.79
CA ALA A 354 0.15 15.16 -2.17
C ALA A 354 1.60 14.84 -1.75
N SER A 355 2.44 15.85 -1.46
CA SER A 355 3.80 15.63 -0.93
C SER A 355 3.84 15.50 0.60
N SER A 356 2.73 15.75 1.31
CA SER A 356 2.72 15.89 2.76
C SER A 356 2.41 14.58 3.49
N ASP A 357 3.37 14.09 4.28
CA ASP A 357 3.14 13.02 5.27
C ASP A 357 2.30 13.53 6.45
N SER A 358 1.00 13.66 6.19
CA SER A 358 -0.02 14.01 7.18
C SER A 358 -0.60 12.75 7.83
N ARG A 359 -0.48 12.66 9.15
CA ARG A 359 -1.08 11.60 9.99
C ARG A 359 -2.59 11.72 10.17
N TRP A 360 -3.18 12.83 9.72
CA TRP A 360 -4.56 13.20 10.06
C TRP A 360 -5.67 12.40 9.39
N PRO A 361 -5.57 11.99 8.10
CA PRO A 361 -6.55 11.07 7.52
C PRO A 361 -6.69 9.80 8.35
N THR A 362 -5.57 9.17 8.71
CA THR A 362 -5.52 7.97 9.56
C THR A 362 -6.10 8.22 10.94
N ALA A 363 -5.65 9.28 11.63
CA ALA A 363 -6.12 9.60 12.99
C ALA A 363 -7.63 9.93 13.04
N LEU A 364 -8.14 10.64 12.03
CA LEU A 364 -9.55 11.02 11.92
C LEU A 364 -10.44 9.79 11.65
N VAL A 365 -10.03 8.91 10.73
CA VAL A 365 -10.75 7.66 10.44
C VAL A 365 -10.75 6.74 11.67
N MET A 366 -9.61 6.60 12.38
CA MET A 366 -9.55 5.82 13.61
C MET A 366 -10.49 6.39 14.69
N ALA A 367 -10.49 7.70 14.91
CA ALA A 367 -11.40 8.34 15.87
C ALA A 367 -12.88 8.15 15.50
N GLN A 368 -13.24 8.31 14.22
CA GLN A 368 -14.59 8.04 13.71
C GLN A 368 -15.00 6.57 13.91
N LEU A 369 -14.11 5.61 13.63
CA LEU A 369 -14.39 4.18 13.79
C LEU A 369 -14.57 3.78 15.26
N HIS A 370 -13.83 4.40 16.20
CA HIS A 370 -13.97 4.15 17.63
C HIS A 370 -15.24 4.77 18.26
N GLU A 371 -15.83 5.82 17.69
CA GLU A 371 -17.08 6.43 18.17
C GLU A 371 -18.35 5.97 17.41
N SER A 372 -18.22 5.19 16.33
CA SER A 372 -19.34 4.84 15.45
C SER A 372 -20.22 3.68 15.94
N GLU A 373 -21.12 3.98 16.88
CA GLU A 373 -22.37 3.21 17.04
C GLU A 373 -23.41 3.49 15.93
N THR A 374 -23.20 4.54 15.11
CA THR A 374 -24.21 5.03 14.15
C THR A 374 -23.72 5.14 12.71
N THR A 375 -24.61 4.79 11.77
CA THR A 375 -24.31 4.68 10.33
C THR A 375 -23.94 6.00 9.65
N LEU A 376 -24.27 7.15 10.24
CA LEU A 376 -23.93 8.47 9.69
C LEU A 376 -22.42 8.75 9.69
N GLY A 377 -21.66 8.12 10.60
CA GLY A 377 -20.20 8.23 10.64
C GLY A 377 -19.54 7.64 9.39
N LEU A 378 -19.91 6.41 9.04
CA LEU A 378 -19.31 5.65 7.92
C LEU A 378 -19.49 6.35 6.56
N THR A 379 -20.65 6.99 6.32
CA THR A 379 -20.88 7.78 5.09
C THR A 379 -19.93 8.97 4.93
N THR A 380 -19.36 9.45 6.04
CA THR A 380 -18.41 10.56 6.08
C THR A 380 -16.99 10.06 5.71
N VAL A 381 -16.56 8.92 6.27
CA VAL A 381 -15.28 8.24 5.96
C VAL A 381 -15.10 8.02 4.45
N HIS A 382 -16.14 7.50 3.79
CA HIS A 382 -16.15 7.27 2.34
C HIS A 382 -15.87 8.57 1.54
N HIS A 383 -16.49 9.68 1.94
CA HIS A 383 -16.41 10.93 1.20
C HIS A 383 -15.00 11.52 1.23
N MET A 384 -14.36 11.55 2.40
CA MET A 384 -12.97 11.98 2.56
C MET A 384 -12.01 11.12 1.74
N LEU A 385 -12.07 9.79 1.89
CA LEU A 385 -11.18 8.86 1.18
C LEU A 385 -11.35 8.89 -0.34
N SER A 386 -12.50 9.36 -0.85
CA SER A 386 -12.72 9.57 -2.28
C SER A 386 -12.11 10.86 -2.83
N GLN A 387 -11.78 11.84 -1.98
CA GLN A 387 -11.28 13.18 -2.37
C GLN A 387 -9.79 13.41 -2.09
N LEU A 388 -9.16 12.61 -1.22
CA LEU A 388 -7.71 12.62 -1.02
C LEU A 388 -6.95 12.16 -2.30
N ASP A 389 -5.68 12.50 -2.40
CA ASP A 389 -4.80 11.94 -3.43
C ASP A 389 -4.72 10.40 -3.32
N ALA A 390 -4.47 9.73 -4.45
CA ALA A 390 -4.42 8.27 -4.54
C ALA A 390 -3.38 7.62 -3.62
N ASP A 391 -2.20 8.21 -3.45
CA ASP A 391 -1.15 7.68 -2.57
C ASP A 391 -1.45 8.00 -1.09
N CYS A 392 -2.02 9.17 -0.79
CA CYS A 392 -2.45 9.52 0.57
C CYS A 392 -3.64 8.66 1.04
N GLY A 393 -4.63 8.46 0.18
CA GLY A 393 -5.77 7.58 0.45
C GLY A 393 -5.34 6.13 0.62
N ALA A 394 -4.43 5.62 -0.23
CA ALA A 394 -3.86 4.28 -0.06
C ALA A 394 -3.08 4.15 1.27
N ARG A 395 -2.26 5.14 1.63
CA ARG A 395 -1.52 5.17 2.90
C ARG A 395 -2.46 5.16 4.10
N CYS A 396 -3.48 6.02 4.11
CA CYS A 396 -4.50 6.06 5.15
C CYS A 396 -5.19 4.69 5.30
N ILE A 397 -5.51 4.01 4.19
CA ILE A 397 -6.14 2.69 4.25
C ILE A 397 -5.20 1.65 4.85
N VAL A 398 -3.92 1.64 4.43
CA VAL A 398 -2.88 0.75 4.97
C VAL A 398 -2.71 0.98 6.48
N GLU A 399 -2.44 2.21 6.90
CA GLU A 399 -2.19 2.56 8.31
C GLU A 399 -3.39 2.24 9.21
N VAL A 400 -4.63 2.51 8.76
CA VAL A 400 -5.85 2.11 9.48
C VAL A 400 -5.96 0.59 9.58
N THR A 401 -5.72 -0.17 8.51
CA THR A 401 -5.78 -1.65 8.59
C THR A 401 -4.70 -2.27 9.46
N GLU A 402 -3.49 -1.72 9.46
CA GLU A 402 -2.40 -2.22 10.31
C GLU A 402 -2.65 -1.84 11.78
N SER A 403 -3.14 -0.62 12.05
CA SER A 403 -3.52 -0.16 13.40
C SER A 403 -4.69 -0.96 14.01
N LEU A 404 -5.74 -1.25 13.22
CA LEU A 404 -6.89 -2.05 13.67
C LEU A 404 -6.54 -3.53 13.90
N ALA A 405 -5.45 -4.03 13.33
CA ALA A 405 -5.00 -5.40 13.53
C ALA A 405 -4.14 -5.60 14.79
N MET A 406 -3.71 -4.51 15.44
CA MET A 406 -2.85 -4.55 16.62
C MET A 406 -3.45 -5.41 17.76
N PRO A 407 -2.61 -6.13 18.52
CA PRO A 407 -3.07 -7.08 19.55
C PRO A 407 -3.63 -6.43 20.83
N ASP A 408 -3.54 -5.10 20.96
CA ASP A 408 -3.95 -4.33 22.15
C ASP A 408 -5.48 -4.15 22.27
N THR A 409 -6.23 -4.53 21.24
CA THR A 409 -7.70 -4.42 21.21
C THR A 409 -8.41 -5.74 21.54
N GLN A 410 -9.52 -5.67 22.28
CA GLN A 410 -10.33 -6.84 22.60
C GLN A 410 -10.85 -7.52 21.32
N ILE A 411 -10.63 -8.84 21.20
CA ILE A 411 -10.83 -9.58 19.94
C ILE A 411 -12.25 -9.42 19.35
N GLN A 412 -13.27 -9.35 20.21
CA GLN A 412 -14.68 -9.20 19.78
C GLN A 412 -14.98 -7.82 19.19
N SER A 413 -14.54 -6.73 19.83
CA SER A 413 -14.71 -5.38 19.26
C SER A 413 -13.81 -5.17 18.05
N ARG A 414 -12.60 -5.76 18.03
CA ARG A 414 -11.70 -5.75 16.86
C ARG A 414 -12.37 -6.33 15.61
N TYR A 415 -13.06 -7.48 15.73
CA TYR A 415 -13.81 -8.06 14.60
C TYR A 415 -14.92 -7.12 14.11
N GLN A 416 -15.67 -6.50 15.02
CA GLN A 416 -16.75 -5.56 14.70
C GLN A 416 -16.24 -4.30 14.00
N VAL A 417 -15.16 -3.69 14.48
CA VAL A 417 -14.58 -2.49 13.85
C VAL A 417 -13.96 -2.82 12.49
N LEU A 418 -13.29 -3.96 12.34
CA LEU A 418 -12.81 -4.43 11.03
C LEU A 418 -13.96 -4.73 10.06
N GLU A 419 -15.12 -5.20 10.52
CA GLU A 419 -16.33 -5.31 9.70
C GLU A 419 -16.88 -3.93 9.28
N CYS A 420 -17.05 -2.98 10.20
CA CYS A 420 -17.48 -1.62 9.87
C CYS A 420 -16.53 -0.96 8.85
N TRP A 421 -15.22 -1.16 9.02
CA TRP A 421 -14.20 -0.68 8.10
C TRP A 421 -14.26 -1.39 6.73
N ARG A 422 -14.53 -2.70 6.68
CA ARG A 422 -14.77 -3.44 5.43
C ARG A 422 -15.92 -2.84 4.60
N HIS A 423 -17.00 -2.39 5.26
CA HIS A 423 -18.12 -1.71 4.61
C HIS A 423 -17.74 -0.30 4.13
N CYS A 424 -16.94 0.46 4.90
CA CYS A 424 -16.40 1.75 4.44
C CYS A 424 -15.56 1.58 3.16
N LEU A 425 -14.80 0.48 3.05
CA LEU A 425 -13.96 0.18 1.88
C LEU A 425 -14.74 -0.36 0.66
N SER A 426 -15.88 -1.03 0.86
CA SER A 426 -16.65 -1.60 -0.27
C SER A 426 -17.37 -0.54 -1.11
N ASP A 427 -17.68 0.61 -0.49
CA ASP A 427 -18.55 1.62 -1.10
C ASP A 427 -17.75 2.67 -1.91
N LEU A 428 -16.41 2.62 -1.87
CA LEU A 428 -15.52 3.59 -2.49
C LEU A 428 -15.62 3.63 -4.03
N SER A 429 -15.72 4.85 -4.57
CA SER A 429 -15.76 5.12 -6.00
C SER A 429 -14.40 5.06 -6.70
N ASN A 430 -13.35 5.60 -6.07
CA ASN A 430 -12.04 5.85 -6.70
C ASN A 430 -11.03 4.68 -6.60
N VAL A 431 -11.55 3.45 -6.48
CA VAL A 431 -10.75 2.20 -6.41
C VAL A 431 -9.64 2.09 -7.47
N PRO A 432 -9.85 2.48 -8.76
CA PRO A 432 -8.79 2.34 -9.76
C PRO A 432 -7.57 3.23 -9.52
N ALA A 433 -7.73 4.38 -8.86
CA ALA A 433 -6.60 5.25 -8.52
C ALA A 433 -5.86 4.66 -7.30
N LEU A 434 -6.59 4.46 -6.20
CA LEU A 434 -6.09 3.89 -4.94
C LEU A 434 -5.31 2.58 -5.16
N ALA A 435 -5.82 1.68 -6.03
CA ALA A 435 -5.20 0.38 -6.27
C ALA A 435 -3.93 0.40 -7.16
N ASN A 436 -3.59 1.51 -7.83
CA ASN A 436 -2.33 1.64 -8.58
C ASN A 436 -1.23 2.41 -7.79
N SER A 437 -1.55 2.89 -6.59
CA SER A 437 -0.59 3.46 -5.63
C SER A 437 0.60 2.53 -5.38
N GLN A 438 1.80 3.09 -5.18
CA GLN A 438 2.96 2.30 -4.78
C GLN A 438 2.96 1.94 -3.28
N VAL A 439 2.21 2.68 -2.44
CA VAL A 439 2.19 2.52 -0.98
C VAL A 439 1.77 1.11 -0.53
N TRP A 440 1.00 0.39 -1.34
CA TRP A 440 0.70 -1.03 -1.09
C TRP A 440 1.95 -1.90 -0.98
N LEU A 441 2.99 -1.60 -1.76
CA LEU A 441 4.25 -2.34 -1.83
C LEU A 441 5.34 -1.78 -0.90
N ASP A 442 5.15 -0.58 -0.34
CA ASP A 442 6.06 0.06 0.61
C ASP A 442 6.02 -0.66 1.97
N LEU A 443 6.85 -1.69 2.07
CA LEU A 443 6.99 -2.61 3.20
C LEU A 443 8.42 -2.57 3.74
N PRO A 444 8.63 -2.72 5.06
CA PRO A 444 9.97 -2.68 5.69
C PRO A 444 10.77 -3.97 5.44
N PHE A 445 11.14 -4.22 4.19
CA PHE A 445 12.06 -5.30 3.80
C PHE A 445 13.54 -4.99 4.11
N ALA A 446 13.87 -3.73 4.40
CA ALA A 446 15.21 -3.30 4.79
C ALA A 446 15.36 -3.25 6.32
N TYR A 447 16.52 -3.67 6.82
CA TYR A 447 16.91 -3.67 8.25
C TYR A 447 16.06 -4.55 9.18
N ASN A 448 16.26 -5.87 9.06
CA ASN A 448 15.92 -6.84 10.12
C ASN A 448 17.11 -7.80 10.41
N GLU A 449 18.32 -7.23 10.55
CA GLU A 449 19.51 -7.95 11.07
C GLU A 449 20.07 -7.34 12.37
N ASN A 450 19.74 -6.10 12.72
CA ASN A 450 20.26 -5.42 13.93
C ASN A 450 19.22 -4.49 14.57
N ILE A 451 18.26 -5.05 15.33
CA ILE A 451 17.60 -4.33 16.41
C ILE A 451 17.66 -5.22 17.67
N ALA A 452 18.78 -5.13 18.36
CA ALA A 452 18.79 -5.35 19.80
C ALA A 452 18.31 -4.05 20.48
N GLU A 453 17.47 -4.18 21.50
CA GLU A 453 17.26 -3.19 22.57
C GLU A 453 17.14 -1.71 22.16
N THR A 454 15.95 -1.29 21.75
CA THR A 454 15.56 0.13 21.86
C THR A 454 14.10 0.26 22.28
N ALA A 455 13.88 0.40 23.59
CA ALA A 455 12.55 0.36 24.21
C ALA A 455 11.78 1.68 24.07
N GLN A 456 11.28 1.99 22.85
CA GLN A 456 10.21 2.98 22.63
C GLN A 456 9.52 2.94 21.24
N ALA A 457 9.90 2.04 20.33
CA ALA A 457 9.14 1.82 19.09
C ALA A 457 7.84 1.03 19.38
N PRO A 458 6.72 1.31 18.67
CA PRO A 458 5.52 0.46 18.75
C PRO A 458 5.81 -0.95 18.21
N PRO A 459 5.08 -2.00 18.66
CA PRO A 459 5.36 -3.37 18.25
C PRO A 459 5.00 -3.59 16.77
N ILE A 460 6.02 -3.52 15.91
CA ILE A 460 5.92 -3.68 14.45
C ILE A 460 5.42 -5.10 14.14
N LEU A 461 4.32 -5.21 13.38
CA LEU A 461 3.82 -6.51 12.92
C LEU A 461 4.85 -7.18 11.99
N PRO A 462 5.06 -8.51 12.07
CA PRO A 462 5.84 -9.25 11.09
C PRO A 462 5.37 -8.95 9.65
N VAL A 463 6.32 -8.81 8.72
CA VAL A 463 6.03 -8.41 7.33
C VAL A 463 5.03 -9.35 6.66
N GLN A 464 5.02 -10.64 7.00
CA GLN A 464 4.00 -11.61 6.57
C GLN A 464 2.57 -11.18 6.97
N GLN A 465 2.39 -10.64 8.17
CA GLN A 465 1.09 -10.16 8.65
C GLN A 465 0.67 -8.86 7.98
N GLN A 466 1.59 -7.90 7.81
CA GLN A 466 1.33 -6.66 7.06
C GLN A 466 0.86 -6.97 5.62
N ILE A 467 1.53 -7.91 4.93
CA ILE A 467 1.12 -8.34 3.58
C ILE A 467 -0.29 -8.94 3.59
N VAL A 468 -0.65 -9.77 4.57
CA VAL A 468 -2.02 -10.34 4.68
C VAL A 468 -3.08 -9.26 4.93
N LEU A 469 -2.76 -8.24 5.74
CA LEU A 469 -3.65 -7.10 5.99
C LEU A 469 -3.86 -6.24 4.75
N ARG A 470 -2.79 -5.96 3.98
CA ARG A 470 -2.88 -5.23 2.71
C ARG A 470 -3.64 -6.02 1.64
N LEU A 471 -3.46 -7.34 1.59
CA LEU A 471 -4.27 -8.24 0.75
C LEU A 471 -5.75 -8.22 1.14
N TRP A 472 -6.07 -8.19 2.45
CA TRP A 472 -7.42 -8.04 2.96
C TRP A 472 -8.04 -6.68 2.57
N ALA A 473 -7.29 -5.59 2.71
CA ALA A 473 -7.71 -4.23 2.34
C ALA A 473 -8.03 -4.11 0.84
N LEU A 474 -7.11 -4.56 -0.03
CA LEU A 474 -7.30 -4.59 -1.48
C LEU A 474 -8.47 -5.51 -1.89
N ARG A 475 -8.75 -6.56 -1.11
CA ARG A 475 -9.89 -7.44 -1.33
C ARG A 475 -11.22 -6.80 -0.89
N ALA A 476 -11.23 -5.98 0.16
CA ALA A 476 -12.38 -5.17 0.57
C ALA A 476 -12.70 -4.05 -0.44
N LEU A 477 -11.68 -3.29 -0.86
CA LEU A 477 -11.76 -2.29 -1.93
C LEU A 477 -12.30 -2.84 -3.26
N SER A 478 -12.20 -4.15 -3.48
CA SER A 478 -12.71 -4.83 -4.68
C SER A 478 -13.89 -5.76 -4.39
N TRP A 479 -14.74 -5.42 -3.41
CA TRP A 479 -15.90 -6.22 -3.02
C TRP A 479 -17.06 -6.18 -4.04
N SER A 480 -16.87 -6.83 -5.17
CA SER A 480 -17.99 -7.26 -6.01
C SER A 480 -18.85 -8.28 -5.26
N PRO A 481 -20.17 -8.11 -5.11
CA PRO A 481 -21.06 -9.18 -4.64
C PRO A 481 -21.23 -10.32 -5.67
N GLY A 482 -20.70 -10.14 -6.89
CA GLY A 482 -20.68 -11.17 -7.92
C GLY A 482 -19.61 -12.25 -7.70
N PRO A 483 -19.84 -13.49 -8.19
CA PRO A 483 -18.94 -14.63 -7.99
C PRO A 483 -17.56 -14.42 -8.61
N MET A 484 -16.50 -14.64 -7.83
CA MET A 484 -15.11 -14.37 -8.19
C MET A 484 -14.55 -15.18 -9.38
N TYR A 485 -15.28 -16.19 -9.85
CA TYR A 485 -14.91 -17.02 -11.01
C TYR A 485 -15.29 -16.38 -12.37
N ARG A 486 -15.96 -15.22 -12.37
CA ARG A 486 -15.98 -14.36 -13.56
C ARG A 486 -14.66 -13.60 -13.62
N HIS A 487 -13.81 -13.94 -14.60
CA HIS A 487 -12.53 -13.27 -14.89
C HIS A 487 -12.71 -11.86 -15.47
N ILE A 488 -13.42 -10.99 -14.74
CA ILE A 488 -13.47 -9.55 -14.99
C ILE A 488 -12.21 -8.97 -14.33
N PRO A 489 -11.27 -8.37 -15.09
CA PRO A 489 -10.04 -7.84 -14.53
C PRO A 489 -10.34 -6.68 -13.58
N ARG A 490 -9.84 -6.77 -12.35
CA ARG A 490 -10.01 -5.76 -11.30
C ARG A 490 -8.77 -4.85 -11.26
N PRO A 491 -8.91 -3.56 -10.92
CA PRO A 491 -7.74 -2.70 -10.73
C PRO A 491 -6.80 -3.24 -9.63
N THR A 492 -7.36 -3.90 -8.62
CA THR A 492 -6.64 -4.51 -7.49
C THR A 492 -5.90 -5.82 -7.84
N ASP A 493 -6.17 -6.46 -8.99
CA ASP A 493 -5.53 -7.75 -9.31
C ASP A 493 -4.00 -7.64 -9.44
N LYS A 494 -3.49 -6.47 -9.87
CA LYS A 494 -2.05 -6.18 -9.98
C LYS A 494 -1.32 -6.10 -8.63
N PRO A 495 -1.66 -5.17 -7.70
CA PRO A 495 -0.99 -5.12 -6.40
C PRO A 495 -1.19 -6.41 -5.60
N ILE A 496 -2.36 -7.07 -5.72
CA ILE A 496 -2.60 -8.38 -5.12
C ILE A 496 -1.61 -9.43 -5.64
N TYR A 497 -1.37 -9.51 -6.96
CA TYR A 497 -0.38 -10.43 -7.52
C TYR A 497 1.04 -10.16 -7.00
N PHE A 498 1.46 -8.90 -6.93
CA PHE A 498 2.79 -8.54 -6.40
C PHE A 498 2.92 -8.85 -4.91
N LEU A 499 1.93 -8.52 -4.08
CA LEU A 499 1.92 -8.85 -2.65
C LEU A 499 1.92 -10.36 -2.40
N LEU A 500 1.18 -11.15 -3.19
CA LEU A 500 1.22 -12.62 -3.11
C LEU A 500 2.57 -13.19 -3.58
N GLY A 501 3.35 -12.46 -4.39
CA GLY A 501 4.74 -12.80 -4.74
C GLY A 501 5.70 -12.50 -3.59
N LEU A 502 5.64 -11.28 -3.04
CA LEU A 502 6.42 -10.86 -1.88
C LEU A 502 6.16 -11.74 -0.65
N TYR A 503 4.92 -12.16 -0.43
CA TYR A 503 4.56 -13.12 0.62
C TYR A 503 5.33 -14.44 0.46
N GLU A 504 5.38 -15.00 -0.76
CA GLU A 504 6.07 -16.27 -1.03
C GLU A 504 7.57 -16.16 -0.74
N MET A 505 8.23 -15.11 -1.23
CA MET A 505 9.64 -14.82 -0.93
C MET A 505 9.88 -14.68 0.59
N SER A 506 8.94 -14.09 1.34
CA SER A 506 9.01 -13.99 2.80
C SER A 506 8.74 -15.31 3.55
N THR A 507 8.31 -16.35 2.83
CA THR A 507 8.03 -17.71 3.33
C THR A 507 8.91 -18.81 2.73
N GLU A 508 9.82 -18.50 1.79
CA GLU A 508 10.77 -19.48 1.21
C GLU A 508 11.70 -20.14 2.24
N ARG A 509 11.76 -19.61 3.47
CA ARG A 509 12.47 -20.21 4.63
C ARG A 509 11.63 -21.17 5.48
N THR A 510 10.31 -21.25 5.27
CA THR A 510 9.45 -22.22 5.97
C THR A 510 9.22 -23.46 5.11
N ASP A 511 9.29 -24.65 5.71
CA ASP A 511 9.05 -25.93 5.02
C ASP A 511 7.68 -26.00 4.31
N GLY A 512 6.68 -25.25 4.76
CA GLY A 512 5.30 -25.36 4.32
C GLY A 512 5.07 -25.01 2.85
N SER A 513 3.84 -25.26 2.38
CA SER A 513 3.41 -24.71 1.09
C SER A 513 2.87 -23.30 1.28
N PHE A 514 3.13 -22.43 0.31
CA PHE A 514 2.62 -21.05 0.24
C PHE A 514 1.17 -20.88 0.73
N LEU A 515 0.25 -21.77 0.33
CA LEU A 515 -1.15 -21.70 0.76
C LEU A 515 -1.36 -22.11 2.24
N SER A 516 -0.57 -23.03 2.79
CA SER A 516 -0.68 -23.39 4.22
C SER A 516 -0.09 -22.34 5.15
N ASP A 517 0.94 -21.62 4.72
CA ASP A 517 1.50 -20.52 5.50
C ASP A 517 0.64 -19.26 5.38
N LEU A 518 0.10 -18.95 4.18
CA LEU A 518 -0.93 -17.93 3.98
C LEU A 518 -2.19 -18.20 4.82
N MET A 519 -2.69 -19.44 4.82
CA MET A 519 -3.80 -19.86 5.68
C MET A 519 -3.49 -19.60 7.16
N ARG A 520 -2.29 -19.99 7.65
CA ARG A 520 -1.87 -19.72 9.02
C ARG A 520 -1.83 -18.22 9.31
N GLY A 521 -1.31 -17.40 8.39
CA GLY A 521 -1.29 -15.94 8.50
C GLY A 521 -2.68 -15.33 8.70
N ILE A 522 -3.64 -15.70 7.83
CA ILE A 522 -5.05 -15.25 7.93
C ILE A 522 -5.66 -15.67 9.28
N GLN A 523 -5.45 -16.93 9.68
CA GLN A 523 -5.95 -17.47 10.94
C GLN A 523 -5.35 -16.77 12.17
N THR A 524 -4.05 -16.44 12.17
CA THR A 524 -3.41 -15.70 13.29
C THR A 524 -3.96 -14.28 13.46
N LEU A 525 -4.47 -13.67 12.38
CA LEU A 525 -5.01 -12.31 12.40
C LEU A 525 -6.53 -12.26 12.69
N ASN A 526 -7.24 -13.41 12.72
CA ASN A 526 -8.69 -13.49 12.97
C ASN A 526 -9.51 -12.44 12.18
N LEU A 527 -9.22 -12.33 10.87
CA LEU A 527 -9.80 -11.30 10.01
C LEU A 527 -11.24 -11.64 9.57
N PRO A 528 -12.10 -10.63 9.29
CA PRO A 528 -13.36 -10.84 8.61
C PRO A 528 -13.21 -11.58 7.27
N HIS A 529 -14.05 -12.59 7.06
CA HIS A 529 -13.98 -13.50 5.91
C HIS A 529 -14.00 -12.73 4.58
N SER A 530 -13.08 -13.07 3.69
CA SER A 530 -12.83 -12.25 2.48
C SER A 530 -12.44 -13.05 1.23
N ASN A 531 -12.36 -14.38 1.31
CA ASN A 531 -11.97 -15.27 0.21
C ASN A 531 -10.53 -15.01 -0.29
N LEU A 532 -9.61 -14.73 0.63
CA LEU A 532 -8.17 -14.53 0.36
C LEU A 532 -7.49 -15.82 -0.11
N LEU A 533 -7.87 -16.99 0.41
CA LEU A 533 -7.34 -18.26 -0.10
C LEU A 533 -7.83 -18.54 -1.53
N LEU A 534 -9.08 -18.19 -1.83
CA LEU A 534 -9.66 -18.32 -3.17
C LEU A 534 -8.99 -17.35 -4.17
N LEU A 535 -8.77 -16.11 -3.74
CA LEU A 535 -8.07 -15.03 -4.46
C LEU A 535 -6.63 -15.43 -4.81
N ALA A 536 -5.90 -16.04 -3.87
CA ALA A 536 -4.54 -16.51 -4.10
C ALA A 536 -4.47 -17.61 -5.18
N VAL A 537 -5.41 -18.56 -5.15
CA VAL A 537 -5.46 -19.65 -6.15
C VAL A 537 -5.91 -19.13 -7.52
N SER A 538 -6.84 -18.18 -7.59
CA SER A 538 -7.34 -17.65 -8.87
C SER A 538 -6.34 -16.71 -9.56
N ILE A 539 -5.74 -15.76 -8.84
CA ILE A 539 -4.83 -14.75 -9.41
C ILE A 539 -3.42 -15.31 -9.63
N LYS A 540 -2.84 -15.96 -8.60
CA LYS A 540 -1.45 -16.43 -8.67
C LYS A 540 -1.31 -17.79 -9.34
N MET A 541 -2.09 -18.80 -8.90
CA MET A 541 -1.98 -20.14 -9.49
C MET A 541 -2.71 -20.30 -10.82
N LYS A 542 -3.65 -19.40 -11.16
CA LYS A 542 -4.46 -19.42 -12.40
C LYS A 542 -5.17 -20.76 -12.66
N LYS A 543 -5.55 -21.46 -11.57
CA LYS A 543 -6.23 -22.77 -11.63
C LYS A 543 -7.75 -22.59 -11.55
N ASN A 544 -8.49 -23.34 -12.38
CA ASN A 544 -9.94 -23.44 -12.28
C ASN A 544 -10.35 -24.32 -11.08
N ILE A 545 -11.21 -23.80 -10.21
CA ILE A 545 -11.53 -24.40 -8.90
C ILE A 545 -12.95 -24.98 -8.88
N THR A 546 -13.06 -26.28 -8.61
CA THR A 546 -14.35 -27.00 -8.51
C THR A 546 -15.20 -26.46 -7.35
N LYS A 547 -16.53 -26.66 -7.39
CA LYS A 547 -17.43 -26.17 -6.33
C LYS A 547 -17.00 -26.65 -4.93
N ASN A 548 -16.74 -27.94 -4.78
CA ASN A 548 -16.28 -28.53 -3.51
C ASN A 548 -14.92 -27.99 -3.04
N ALA A 549 -14.00 -27.71 -3.97
CA ALA A 549 -12.71 -27.10 -3.64
C ALA A 549 -12.82 -25.62 -3.22
N ARG A 550 -13.94 -24.94 -3.48
CA ARG A 550 -14.21 -23.57 -2.99
C ARG A 550 -14.80 -23.59 -1.59
N GLU A 551 -15.84 -24.38 -1.38
CA GLU A 551 -16.50 -24.56 -0.07
C GLU A 551 -15.54 -25.08 1.03
N THR A 552 -14.46 -25.74 0.63
CA THR A 552 -13.42 -26.23 1.55
C THR A 552 -12.31 -25.23 1.82
N LEU A 553 -11.93 -24.39 0.83
CA LEU A 553 -11.05 -23.23 1.07
C LEU A 553 -11.73 -22.20 1.98
N GLU A 554 -13.04 -21.97 1.80
CA GLU A 554 -13.87 -21.09 2.63
C GLU A 554 -13.92 -21.55 4.09
N LYS A 555 -14.10 -22.86 4.33
CA LYS A 555 -14.09 -23.48 5.67
C LYS A 555 -12.70 -23.48 6.34
N LEU A 556 -11.63 -23.56 5.55
CA LEU A 556 -10.25 -23.43 6.04
C LEU A 556 -9.92 -21.98 6.42
N GLU A 557 -10.34 -21.00 5.61
CA GLU A 557 -10.12 -19.57 5.87
C GLU A 557 -10.87 -19.11 7.13
N THR A 558 -12.08 -19.62 7.36
CA THR A 558 -12.92 -19.32 8.53
C THR A 558 -12.62 -20.15 9.78
N SER A 559 -11.52 -20.92 9.79
CA SER A 559 -11.11 -21.81 10.89
C SER A 559 -12.15 -22.86 11.32
N GLN A 560 -13.20 -23.12 10.52
CA GLN A 560 -14.26 -24.08 10.85
C GLN A 560 -13.81 -25.54 10.79
N VAL A 561 -12.74 -25.82 10.03
CA VAL A 561 -12.29 -27.17 9.69
C VAL A 561 -10.77 -27.16 9.60
N SER A 562 -10.08 -28.11 10.24
CA SER A 562 -8.62 -28.25 10.15
C SER A 562 -8.19 -29.02 8.89
N LEU A 563 -6.91 -28.92 8.49
CA LEU A 563 -6.38 -29.73 7.38
C LEU A 563 -6.45 -31.24 7.65
N THR A 564 -6.46 -31.65 8.92
CA THR A 564 -6.69 -33.03 9.37
C THR A 564 -8.15 -33.46 9.17
N ASP A 565 -9.13 -32.60 9.44
CA ASP A 565 -10.54 -32.89 9.18
C ASP A 565 -10.84 -32.93 7.67
N VAL A 566 -10.22 -32.03 6.89
CA VAL A 566 -10.27 -32.07 5.42
C VAL A 566 -9.66 -33.36 4.86
N TRP A 567 -8.64 -33.93 5.52
CA TRP A 567 -8.12 -35.25 5.14
C TRP A 567 -9.14 -36.36 5.41
N ALA A 568 -9.91 -36.31 6.50
CA ALA A 568 -10.88 -37.36 6.83
C ALA A 568 -11.93 -37.53 5.72
N ASP A 569 -12.53 -36.44 5.23
CA ASP A 569 -13.48 -36.48 4.11
C ASP A 569 -12.79 -36.80 2.76
N PRO A 570 -13.17 -37.90 2.06
CA PRO A 570 -12.70 -38.18 0.72
C PRO A 570 -13.04 -37.10 -0.31
N ALA A 571 -14.16 -36.38 -0.19
CA ALA A 571 -14.55 -35.37 -1.18
C ALA A 571 -13.68 -34.11 -1.05
N ALA A 572 -13.64 -33.51 0.14
CA ALA A 572 -12.85 -32.31 0.46
C ALA A 572 -11.36 -32.50 0.14
N TYR A 573 -10.77 -33.60 0.63
CA TYR A 573 -9.38 -33.94 0.35
C TYR A 573 -9.07 -33.96 -1.16
N ASN A 574 -9.87 -34.66 -1.96
CA ASN A 574 -9.64 -34.74 -3.41
C ASN A 574 -9.85 -33.40 -4.12
N GLY A 575 -10.65 -32.49 -3.56
CA GLY A 575 -10.82 -31.12 -4.06
C GLY A 575 -9.55 -30.28 -3.94
N ILE A 576 -8.87 -30.31 -2.79
CA ILE A 576 -7.74 -29.40 -2.50
C ILE A 576 -6.34 -30.05 -2.50
N ARG A 577 -6.23 -31.38 -2.67
CA ARG A 577 -4.94 -32.12 -2.69
C ARG A 577 -3.89 -31.51 -3.64
N ALA A 578 -4.33 -31.01 -4.81
CA ALA A 578 -3.46 -30.41 -5.82
C ALA A 578 -3.08 -28.92 -5.57
N LEU A 579 -3.50 -28.39 -4.40
CA LEU A 579 -3.17 -27.06 -3.90
C LEU A 579 -2.21 -27.18 -2.70
N PHE A 580 -2.56 -27.99 -1.70
CA PHE A 580 -1.78 -28.21 -0.47
C PHE A 580 -0.86 -29.44 -0.53
N HIS A 581 -0.34 -29.80 -1.71
CA HIS A 581 0.35 -31.09 -1.91
C HIS A 581 1.53 -31.28 -0.94
N GLY A 582 2.42 -30.28 -0.82
CA GLY A 582 3.59 -30.34 0.06
C GLY A 582 3.21 -30.45 1.54
N THR A 583 2.24 -29.66 2.01
CA THR A 583 1.73 -29.69 3.39
C THR A 583 1.12 -31.05 3.73
N PHE A 584 0.34 -31.65 2.82
CA PHE A 584 -0.15 -33.01 2.99
C PHE A 584 0.99 -34.03 2.98
N GLU A 585 1.98 -33.91 2.07
CA GLU A 585 3.11 -34.83 2.05
C GLU A 585 3.91 -34.78 3.36
N GLN A 586 4.11 -33.60 3.94
CA GLN A 586 4.76 -33.41 5.24
C GLN A 586 3.94 -33.96 6.41
N MET A 587 2.62 -33.76 6.39
CA MET A 587 1.71 -34.39 7.35
C MET A 587 1.86 -35.91 7.30
N PHE A 588 1.90 -36.52 6.10
CA PHE A 588 2.14 -37.96 5.98
C PHE A 588 3.55 -38.35 6.40
N ARG A 589 4.62 -37.68 5.93
CA ARG A 589 6.03 -37.94 6.31
C ARG A 589 6.31 -37.85 7.82
N ARG A 590 5.41 -37.26 8.62
CA ARG A 590 5.52 -37.21 10.09
C ARG A 590 4.86 -38.40 10.80
N LEU A 591 3.93 -39.10 10.16
CA LEU A 591 3.20 -40.25 10.74
C LEU A 591 4.04 -41.54 10.64
N ASP A 592 4.49 -42.08 11.78
CA ASP A 592 5.21 -43.35 11.81
C ASP A 592 4.24 -44.55 11.75
N ILE A 593 3.91 -44.97 10.52
CA ILE A 593 3.08 -46.15 10.22
C ILE A 593 3.71 -47.45 10.76
N THR A 594 5.01 -47.46 11.06
CA THR A 594 5.73 -48.63 11.61
C THR A 594 5.81 -48.64 13.13
N SER A 595 5.31 -47.61 13.83
CA SER A 595 5.12 -47.65 15.29
C SER A 595 3.99 -48.63 15.66
N SER A 596 4.13 -49.36 16.78
CA SER A 596 3.15 -50.39 17.18
C SER A 596 1.75 -49.78 17.37
N GLU A 597 1.67 -48.62 18.03
CA GLU A 597 0.41 -47.91 18.29
C GLU A 597 -0.33 -47.51 17.00
N SER A 598 0.34 -46.83 16.06
CA SER A 598 -0.29 -46.45 14.77
C SER A 598 -0.60 -47.66 13.89
N ALA A 599 0.23 -48.70 13.94
CA ALA A 599 -0.02 -49.95 13.23
C ALA A 599 -1.25 -50.68 13.80
N GLU A 600 -1.37 -50.79 15.11
CA GLU A 600 -2.48 -51.44 15.80
C GLU A 600 -3.80 -50.67 15.60
N GLU A 601 -3.79 -49.33 15.65
CA GLU A 601 -4.96 -48.52 15.31
C GLU A 601 -5.40 -48.78 13.86
N CYS A 602 -4.48 -48.74 12.89
CA CYS A 602 -4.79 -49.02 11.49
C CYS A 602 -5.32 -50.44 11.28
N LEU A 603 -4.82 -51.43 12.03
CA LEU A 603 -5.30 -52.82 11.98
C LEU A 603 -6.67 -52.98 12.66
N HIS A 604 -6.96 -52.24 13.73
CA HIS A 604 -8.28 -52.19 14.36
C HIS A 604 -9.32 -51.57 13.41
N LEU A 605 -9.00 -50.41 12.81
CA LEU A 605 -9.80 -49.76 11.78
C LEU A 605 -10.01 -50.65 10.54
N ALA A 606 -9.09 -51.56 10.23
CA ALA A 606 -9.22 -52.54 9.16
C ALA A 606 -10.06 -53.78 9.50
N ARG A 607 -10.20 -54.14 10.78
CA ARG A 607 -11.04 -55.26 11.24
C ARG A 607 -12.49 -54.84 11.49
N VAL A 608 -12.68 -53.67 12.10
CA VAL A 608 -13.98 -53.18 12.62
C VAL A 608 -14.56 -52.07 11.75
N GLY A 609 -13.73 -51.23 11.14
CA GLY A 609 -14.17 -50.03 10.44
C GLY A 609 -14.85 -50.29 9.08
N ASP A 610 -15.67 -49.31 8.69
CA ASP A 610 -16.32 -49.26 7.38
C ASP A 610 -15.32 -49.20 6.22
N SER A 611 -15.83 -49.49 5.01
CA SER A 611 -15.10 -49.18 3.76
C SER A 611 -14.57 -47.74 3.72
N LYS A 612 -15.19 -46.75 4.38
CA LYS A 612 -14.65 -45.37 4.44
C LYS A 612 -13.30 -45.33 5.18
N SER A 613 -13.26 -45.88 6.40
CA SER A 613 -12.08 -45.90 7.27
C SER A 613 -10.90 -46.64 6.63
N ILE A 614 -11.17 -47.79 6.02
CA ILE A 614 -10.15 -48.59 5.32
C ILE A 614 -9.58 -47.83 4.11
N TRP A 615 -10.41 -47.05 3.40
CA TRP A 615 -9.93 -46.16 2.34
C TRP A 615 -9.10 -44.98 2.86
N SER A 616 -9.21 -44.58 4.13
CA SER A 616 -8.29 -43.61 4.75
C SER A 616 -6.92 -44.23 5.09
N VAL A 617 -6.86 -45.46 5.62
CA VAL A 617 -5.59 -46.20 5.82
C VAL A 617 -4.88 -46.40 4.47
N LEU A 618 -5.61 -46.84 3.43
CA LEU A 618 -5.08 -46.98 2.07
C LEU A 618 -4.65 -45.64 1.45
N ARG A 619 -5.24 -44.51 1.88
CA ARG A 619 -4.85 -43.15 1.45
C ARG A 619 -3.53 -42.72 2.07
N ILE A 620 -3.31 -43.01 3.36
CA ILE A 620 -2.03 -42.79 4.05
C ILE A 620 -0.92 -43.55 3.30
N LEU A 621 -1.06 -44.87 3.12
CA LEU A 621 -0.10 -45.70 2.37
C LEU A 621 0.18 -45.15 0.96
N ARG A 622 -0.88 -44.79 0.22
CA ARG A 622 -0.74 -44.22 -1.14
C ARG A 622 -0.02 -42.87 -1.20
N ASN A 623 0.11 -42.15 -0.09
CA ASN A 623 0.79 -40.85 -0.04
C ASN A 623 2.15 -40.90 0.68
N HIS A 624 2.35 -41.82 1.62
CA HIS A 624 3.53 -41.87 2.49
C HIS A 624 4.80 -42.31 1.72
N THR A 625 5.63 -41.34 1.34
CA THR A 625 6.80 -41.54 0.47
C THR A 625 7.95 -42.36 1.10
N PRO A 626 8.35 -42.19 2.39
CA PRO A 626 9.39 -43.04 2.99
C PRO A 626 9.02 -44.53 3.05
N PHE A 627 7.73 -44.84 3.27
CA PHE A 627 7.24 -46.21 3.37
C PHE A 627 7.34 -46.94 2.02
N LYS A 628 6.99 -46.28 0.92
CA LYS A 628 7.21 -46.84 -0.43
C LYS A 628 8.67 -47.14 -0.72
N LEU A 629 9.58 -46.28 -0.25
CA LEU A 629 11.03 -46.44 -0.42
C LEU A 629 11.61 -47.54 0.48
N CYS A 630 11.02 -47.81 1.65
CA CYS A 630 11.49 -48.87 2.55
C CYS A 630 11.07 -50.28 2.08
N LEU A 631 9.93 -50.46 1.40
CA LEU A 631 9.46 -51.77 0.92
C LEU A 631 10.51 -52.50 0.05
N ASN A 632 11.18 -51.78 -0.85
CA ASN A 632 12.23 -52.35 -1.70
C ASN A 632 13.52 -52.74 -0.92
N LYS A 633 13.72 -52.19 0.29
CA LYS A 633 14.87 -52.55 1.14
C LYS A 633 14.66 -53.86 1.91
N ALA A 634 13.41 -54.32 2.05
CA ALA A 634 13.05 -55.50 2.84
C ALA A 634 13.49 -56.85 2.20
N TRP A 635 14.07 -56.84 1.00
CA TRP A 635 14.72 -58.01 0.40
C TRP A 635 16.08 -58.35 1.03
N VAL A 636 16.71 -57.40 1.72
CA VAL A 636 17.94 -57.68 2.48
C VAL A 636 17.53 -58.48 3.72
N PRO A 637 17.99 -59.72 3.92
CA PRO A 637 17.68 -60.46 5.15
C PRO A 637 18.30 -59.75 6.36
N LEU A 638 17.62 -59.83 7.51
CA LEU A 638 18.26 -59.46 8.78
C LEU A 638 19.42 -60.44 9.03
N PRO A 639 20.67 -59.95 9.23
CA PRO A 639 21.79 -60.81 9.57
C PRO A 639 21.54 -61.51 10.92
N HIS A 640 22.16 -62.67 11.13
CA HIS A 640 22.06 -63.39 12.40
C HIS A 640 22.59 -62.51 13.55
N PRO A 641 22.08 -62.62 14.80
CA PRO A 641 22.59 -61.84 15.94
C PRO A 641 24.13 -61.84 16.06
N ASP A 642 24.79 -62.96 15.75
CA ASP A 642 26.25 -63.11 15.78
C ASP A 642 26.97 -62.40 14.62
N GLU A 643 26.30 -62.21 13.48
CA GLU A 643 26.83 -61.53 12.29
C GLU A 643 26.72 -60.00 12.38
N MET A 644 25.86 -59.48 13.27
CA MET A 644 25.62 -58.04 13.44
C MET A 644 26.86 -57.24 13.88
N ALA A 645 27.89 -57.93 14.40
CA ALA A 645 29.18 -57.33 14.76
C ALA A 645 30.17 -57.21 13.58
N LEU A 646 29.96 -57.97 12.49
CA LEU A 646 30.91 -58.08 11.36
C LEU A 646 30.48 -57.25 10.15
N VAL A 647 29.17 -57.18 9.88
CA VAL A 647 28.61 -56.30 8.85
C VAL A 647 28.36 -54.91 9.44
N ARG A 648 28.61 -53.84 8.68
CA ARG A 648 28.14 -52.48 9.03
C ARG A 648 26.63 -52.36 8.90
N TYR A 649 25.89 -53.02 9.80
CA TYR A 649 24.45 -52.85 9.96
C TYR A 649 24.18 -51.47 10.54
N HIS A 650 24.03 -50.48 9.66
CA HIS A 650 23.66 -49.12 10.03
C HIS A 650 22.19 -49.08 10.49
N ALA A 651 21.98 -49.41 11.76
CA ALA A 651 20.77 -49.12 12.51
C ALA A 651 20.60 -47.59 12.69
N GLY A 652 20.30 -46.90 11.59
CA GLY A 652 19.89 -45.50 11.61
C GLY A 652 18.66 -45.31 12.51
N PRO A 653 18.47 -44.12 13.10
CA PRO A 653 17.38 -43.86 14.04
C PRO A 653 16.03 -44.08 13.35
N ARG A 654 15.39 -45.21 13.66
CA ARG A 654 14.09 -45.63 13.12
C ARG A 654 13.05 -44.60 13.53
N ASN A 655 12.46 -43.95 12.54
CA ASN A 655 11.54 -42.82 12.69
C ASN A 655 10.66 -42.67 11.45
N SER A 656 9.72 -41.73 11.45
CA SER A 656 8.80 -41.50 10.31
C SER A 656 9.49 -41.15 8.97
N GLN A 657 10.74 -40.65 9.00
CA GLN A 657 11.53 -40.41 7.78
C GLN A 657 12.30 -41.66 7.30
N SER A 658 12.53 -42.64 8.18
CA SER A 658 13.20 -43.91 7.91
C SER A 658 12.53 -45.08 8.66
N PRO A 659 11.31 -45.48 8.24
CA PRO A 659 10.58 -46.60 8.82
C PRO A 659 11.30 -47.94 8.60
N ASP A 660 11.10 -48.91 9.49
CA ASP A 660 11.72 -50.25 9.39
C ASP A 660 11.15 -51.01 8.16
N PRO A 661 11.99 -51.40 7.18
CA PRO A 661 11.57 -52.17 6.01
C PRO A 661 10.77 -53.43 6.33
N HIS A 662 11.15 -54.18 7.37
CA HIS A 662 10.52 -55.46 7.69
C HIS A 662 9.18 -55.25 8.40
N ALA A 663 9.11 -54.30 9.34
CA ALA A 663 7.86 -53.90 9.97
C ALA A 663 6.86 -53.32 8.96
N ALA A 664 7.33 -52.55 7.98
CA ALA A 664 6.49 -52.01 6.90
C ALA A 664 5.89 -53.11 6.01
N VAL A 665 6.68 -54.12 5.65
CA VAL A 665 6.17 -55.30 4.92
C VAL A 665 5.18 -56.08 5.77
N ASP A 666 5.52 -56.41 7.01
CA ASP A 666 4.66 -57.17 7.92
C ASP A 666 3.33 -56.43 8.17
N PHE A 667 3.36 -55.10 8.35
CA PHE A 667 2.15 -54.27 8.45
C PHE A 667 1.21 -54.45 7.24
N VAL A 668 1.71 -54.45 6.00
CA VAL A 668 0.85 -54.68 4.81
C VAL A 668 0.25 -56.08 4.81
N HIS A 669 0.97 -57.09 5.29
CA HIS A 669 0.49 -58.47 5.37
C HIS A 669 -0.55 -58.64 6.47
N ARG A 670 -0.31 -58.09 7.67
CA ARG A 670 -1.30 -58.01 8.76
C ARG A 670 -2.55 -57.25 8.34
N LEU A 671 -2.40 -56.18 7.55
CA LEU A 671 -3.51 -55.39 7.00
C LEU A 671 -4.34 -56.18 5.99
N ALA A 672 -3.71 -56.99 5.13
CA ALA A 672 -4.43 -57.90 4.23
C ALA A 672 -5.24 -58.95 5.01
N VAL A 673 -4.66 -59.56 6.05
CA VAL A 673 -5.36 -60.50 6.94
C VAL A 673 -6.51 -59.84 7.70
N ALA A 674 -6.32 -58.60 8.19
CA ALA A 674 -7.38 -57.83 8.83
C ALA A 674 -8.58 -57.61 7.88
N ILE A 675 -8.31 -57.18 6.64
CA ILE A 675 -9.33 -56.95 5.61
C ILE A 675 -10.00 -58.25 5.13
N SER A 676 -9.34 -59.41 5.17
CA SER A 676 -10.00 -60.69 4.84
C SER A 676 -11.01 -61.11 5.92
N CYS A 677 -10.72 -60.78 7.18
CA CYS A 677 -11.54 -61.12 8.35
C CYS A 677 -12.60 -60.06 8.71
N SER A 678 -12.58 -58.86 8.11
CA SER A 678 -13.54 -57.79 8.42
C SER A 678 -14.97 -58.15 8.02
N HIS A 679 -15.90 -58.12 8.99
CA HIS A 679 -17.31 -58.46 8.77
C HIS A 679 -18.07 -57.35 8.02
N ASN A 680 -17.70 -56.08 8.19
CA ASN A 680 -18.35 -54.91 7.59
C ASN A 680 -17.99 -54.66 6.11
N LEU A 681 -17.24 -55.57 5.47
CA LEU A 681 -16.99 -55.56 4.02
C LEU A 681 -17.66 -56.75 3.35
N THR A 682 -18.23 -56.55 2.16
CA THR A 682 -18.63 -57.66 1.27
C THR A 682 -17.40 -58.40 0.73
N PRO A 683 -17.49 -59.70 0.36
CA PRO A 683 -16.36 -60.48 -0.14
C PRO A 683 -15.72 -59.84 -1.38
N SER A 684 -16.54 -59.35 -2.30
CA SER A 684 -16.08 -58.64 -3.51
C SER A 684 -15.27 -57.39 -3.17
N ARG A 685 -15.65 -56.66 -2.10
CA ARG A 685 -14.91 -55.47 -1.64
C ARG A 685 -13.63 -55.86 -0.92
N SER A 686 -13.69 -56.80 0.01
CA SER A 686 -12.53 -57.35 0.72
C SER A 686 -11.47 -57.89 -0.25
N PHE A 687 -11.87 -58.75 -1.19
CA PHE A 687 -10.99 -59.27 -2.26
C PHE A 687 -10.37 -58.16 -3.10
N HIS A 688 -11.15 -57.16 -3.54
CA HIS A 688 -10.63 -56.02 -4.31
C HIS A 688 -9.61 -55.19 -3.52
N LEU A 689 -9.82 -54.98 -2.21
CA LEU A 689 -8.86 -54.25 -1.38
C LEU A 689 -7.57 -55.03 -1.14
N ILE A 690 -7.64 -56.35 -0.94
CA ILE A 690 -6.45 -57.21 -0.82
C ILE A 690 -5.70 -57.30 -2.16
N HIS A 691 -6.41 -57.38 -3.29
CA HIS A 691 -5.80 -57.30 -4.61
C HIS A 691 -5.06 -55.97 -4.83
N LEU A 692 -5.64 -54.84 -4.37
CA LEU A 692 -4.95 -53.55 -4.38
C LEU A 692 -3.70 -53.51 -3.49
N LEU A 693 -3.65 -54.27 -2.38
CA LEU A 693 -2.44 -54.39 -1.55
C LEU A 693 -1.37 -55.27 -2.22
N TYR A 694 -1.75 -56.38 -2.86
CA TYR A 694 -0.86 -57.20 -3.69
C TYR A 694 -0.22 -56.37 -4.81
N ASP A 695 -1.03 -55.61 -5.54
CA ASP A 695 -0.57 -54.72 -6.61
C ASP A 695 0.31 -53.57 -6.06
N TYR A 696 0.01 -53.05 -4.87
CA TYR A 696 0.82 -52.02 -4.21
C TYR A 696 2.22 -52.52 -3.83
N LEU A 697 2.34 -53.71 -3.22
CA LEU A 697 3.63 -54.33 -2.93
C LEU A 697 4.44 -54.55 -4.22
N ARG A 698 3.81 -55.13 -5.25
CA ARG A 698 4.47 -55.39 -6.54
C ARG A 698 4.96 -54.12 -7.25
N ARG A 699 4.21 -53.01 -7.17
CA ARG A 699 4.59 -51.71 -7.76
C ARG A 699 5.71 -50.99 -7.01
N HIS A 700 5.90 -51.31 -5.72
CA HIS A 700 6.94 -50.71 -4.87
C HIS A 700 8.07 -51.70 -4.51
N GLY A 701 8.13 -52.85 -5.18
CA GLY A 701 9.21 -53.82 -5.01
C GLY A 701 9.25 -54.50 -3.64
N GLY A 702 8.13 -54.59 -2.91
CA GLY A 702 8.08 -55.31 -1.64
C GLY A 702 7.97 -56.83 -1.84
N PRO A 703 8.59 -57.66 -0.97
CA PRO A 703 8.35 -59.10 -0.94
C PRO A 703 6.89 -59.42 -0.57
N VAL A 704 6.41 -60.58 -1.01
CA VAL A 704 5.04 -61.08 -0.77
C VAL A 704 5.11 -62.40 -0.02
N TYR A 705 4.54 -62.45 1.18
CA TYR A 705 4.50 -63.62 2.04
C TYR A 705 3.20 -64.42 1.85
N PRO A 706 3.20 -65.74 2.16
CA PRO A 706 2.01 -66.59 2.13
C PRO A 706 0.76 -66.01 2.79
N SER A 707 0.91 -65.31 3.92
CA SER A 707 -0.20 -64.73 4.70
C SER A 707 -1.12 -63.79 3.90
N LEU A 708 -0.58 -63.01 2.95
CA LEU A 708 -1.41 -62.14 2.09
C LEU A 708 -2.12 -62.94 0.99
N VAL A 709 -1.52 -64.04 0.53
CA VAL A 709 -2.11 -64.93 -0.48
C VAL A 709 -3.22 -65.79 0.15
N GLN A 710 -3.02 -66.26 1.38
CA GLN A 710 -4.05 -66.89 2.22
C GLN A 710 -5.21 -65.93 2.51
N ALA A 711 -4.93 -64.67 2.87
CA ALA A 711 -5.95 -63.64 3.04
C ALA A 711 -6.77 -63.41 1.75
N MET A 712 -6.10 -63.40 0.59
CA MET A 712 -6.75 -63.27 -0.71
C MET A 712 -7.63 -64.49 -1.07
N TYR A 713 -7.18 -65.72 -0.79
CA TYR A 713 -7.99 -66.93 -0.96
C TYR A 713 -9.18 -66.97 0.01
N HIS A 714 -8.97 -66.56 1.26
CA HIS A 714 -10.04 -66.45 2.25
C HIS A 714 -11.13 -65.45 1.82
N ALA A 715 -10.75 -64.25 1.41
CA ALA A 715 -11.67 -63.23 0.94
C ALA A 715 -12.34 -63.56 -0.41
N GLY A 716 -11.58 -64.10 -1.37
CA GLY A 716 -12.03 -64.34 -2.74
C GLY A 716 -12.75 -65.67 -2.97
N VAL A 717 -12.53 -66.68 -2.10
CA VAL A 717 -13.10 -68.03 -2.27
C VAL A 717 -13.87 -68.47 -1.04
N VAL A 718 -13.24 -68.51 0.14
CA VAL A 718 -13.88 -69.06 1.36
C VAL A 718 -15.08 -68.22 1.79
N ARG A 719 -14.93 -66.89 1.79
CA ARG A 719 -16.03 -65.96 2.12
C ARG A 719 -17.16 -65.96 1.10
N TYR A 720 -16.86 -66.04 -0.20
CA TYR A 720 -17.88 -66.19 -1.24
C TYR A 720 -18.72 -67.46 -1.00
N ARG A 721 -18.06 -68.61 -0.78
CA ARG A 721 -18.72 -69.89 -0.48
C ARG A 721 -19.57 -69.80 0.81
N ARG A 722 -19.06 -69.18 1.89
CA ARG A 722 -19.79 -68.96 3.15
C ARG A 722 -21.03 -68.06 2.99
N GLU A 723 -20.98 -67.05 2.12
CA GLU A 723 -22.11 -66.16 1.83
C GLU A 723 -23.02 -66.70 0.69
N GLY A 724 -22.87 -67.95 0.27
CA GLY A 724 -23.67 -68.56 -0.81
C GLY A 724 -23.42 -67.96 -2.21
N ARG A 725 -22.40 -67.11 -2.37
CA ARG A 725 -22.08 -66.44 -3.64
C ARG A 725 -21.22 -67.37 -4.52
N ARG A 726 -21.57 -67.48 -5.80
CA ARG A 726 -20.72 -68.14 -6.80
C ARG A 726 -19.44 -67.31 -7.03
N VAL A 727 -18.28 -67.96 -7.02
CA VAL A 727 -17.00 -67.40 -7.49
C VAL A 727 -16.94 -67.61 -9.00
N SER A 728 -16.40 -66.66 -9.79
CA SER A 728 -16.18 -66.91 -11.22
C SER A 728 -15.00 -67.88 -11.41
N PRO A 729 -15.04 -68.79 -12.42
CA PRO A 729 -13.91 -69.68 -12.71
C PRO A 729 -12.60 -68.91 -12.89
N THR A 730 -12.64 -67.81 -13.66
CA THR A 730 -11.51 -66.91 -13.89
C THR A 730 -10.92 -66.27 -12.63
N GLN A 731 -11.75 -65.94 -11.62
CA GLN A 731 -11.27 -65.43 -10.33
C GLN A 731 -10.63 -66.56 -9.50
N TYR A 732 -11.21 -67.76 -9.53
CA TYR A 732 -10.70 -68.93 -8.81
C TYR A 732 -9.36 -69.41 -9.38
N GLU A 733 -9.25 -69.54 -10.70
CA GLU A 733 -8.02 -69.85 -11.44
C GLU A 733 -6.91 -68.82 -11.16
N TYR A 734 -7.23 -67.52 -11.22
CA TYR A 734 -6.28 -66.45 -10.91
C TYR A 734 -5.77 -66.52 -9.46
N ILE A 735 -6.64 -66.81 -8.48
CA ILE A 735 -6.24 -66.97 -7.08
C ILE A 735 -5.35 -68.22 -6.91
N LEU A 736 -5.74 -69.37 -7.48
CA LEU A 736 -4.95 -70.60 -7.41
C LEU A 736 -3.57 -70.46 -8.09
N TRP A 737 -3.47 -69.69 -9.18
CA TRP A 737 -2.20 -69.36 -9.82
C TRP A 737 -1.27 -68.56 -8.89
N ILE A 738 -1.80 -67.61 -8.10
CA ILE A 738 -1.00 -66.88 -7.11
C ILE A 738 -0.62 -67.78 -5.91
N VAL A 739 -1.53 -68.63 -5.42
CA VAL A 739 -1.21 -69.66 -4.40
C VAL A 739 -0.04 -70.52 -4.90
N SER A 740 -0.14 -71.07 -6.11
CA SER A 740 0.91 -71.92 -6.69
C SER A 740 2.26 -71.21 -6.87
N LYS A 741 2.27 -69.87 -6.93
CA LYS A 741 3.47 -69.06 -7.12
C LYS A 741 4.19 -68.69 -5.81
N PHE A 742 3.46 -68.56 -4.69
CA PHE A 742 4.03 -68.08 -3.42
C PHE A 742 3.92 -69.08 -2.25
N GLU A 743 3.01 -70.05 -2.31
CA GLU A 743 2.88 -71.15 -1.34
C GLU A 743 3.31 -72.51 -1.90
N GLY A 744 3.52 -72.59 -3.22
CA GLY A 744 3.94 -73.79 -3.93
C GLY A 744 2.79 -74.59 -4.55
N HIS A 745 3.15 -75.43 -5.53
CA HIS A 745 2.18 -76.10 -6.40
C HIS A 745 1.34 -77.17 -5.67
N GLU A 746 1.85 -77.71 -4.56
CA GLU A 746 1.17 -78.74 -3.74
C GLU A 746 -0.01 -78.16 -2.96
N VAL A 747 0.17 -76.99 -2.31
CA VAL A 747 -0.90 -76.27 -1.61
C VAL A 747 -2.00 -75.87 -2.59
N ALA A 748 -1.63 -75.37 -3.78
CA ALA A 748 -2.60 -75.07 -4.84
C ALA A 748 -3.37 -76.33 -5.29
N ARG A 749 -2.72 -77.49 -5.37
CA ARG A 749 -3.37 -78.77 -5.71
C ARG A 749 -4.35 -79.20 -4.62
N GLN A 750 -3.98 -79.10 -3.34
CA GLN A 750 -4.87 -79.39 -2.21
C GLN A 750 -6.10 -78.47 -2.19
N LEU A 751 -5.94 -77.17 -2.43
CA LEU A 751 -7.05 -76.22 -2.51
C LEU A 751 -7.91 -76.35 -3.77
N SER A 752 -7.40 -77.01 -4.83
CA SER A 752 -8.16 -77.33 -6.04
C SER A 752 -9.06 -78.57 -5.91
N ALA A 753 -8.79 -79.45 -4.93
CA ALA A 753 -9.61 -80.63 -4.68
C ALA A 753 -11.03 -80.26 -4.21
N PRO A 754 -12.06 -81.05 -4.55
CA PRO A 754 -13.41 -80.82 -4.03
C PRO A 754 -13.42 -80.98 -2.50
N ALA A 755 -14.04 -80.02 -1.81
CA ALA A 755 -14.05 -80.01 -0.35
C ALA A 755 -14.82 -81.22 0.20
N GLN A 756 -14.14 -82.08 0.97
CA GLN A 756 -14.74 -83.20 1.68
C GLN A 756 -15.60 -82.69 2.85
N ILE A 757 -16.85 -82.34 2.55
CA ILE A 757 -17.86 -81.93 3.53
C ILE A 757 -18.95 -83.00 3.52
N GLY A 758 -18.93 -83.89 4.53
CA GLY A 758 -19.98 -84.91 4.69
C GLY A 758 -19.53 -86.35 4.89
N LEU A 759 -18.59 -86.60 5.81
CA LEU A 759 -18.62 -87.87 6.56
C LEU A 759 -19.11 -87.54 7.97
N GLY A 760 -20.37 -87.89 8.25
CA GLY A 760 -20.89 -87.88 9.61
C GLY A 760 -20.20 -88.94 10.45
N LYS A 761 -20.25 -88.80 11.78
CA LYS A 761 -19.91 -89.92 12.68
C LYS A 761 -20.83 -91.10 12.33
N PRO A 762 -20.33 -92.34 12.22
CA PRO A 762 -21.21 -93.49 12.38
C PRO A 762 -21.82 -93.41 13.78
N GLY A 763 -23.15 -93.46 13.86
CA GLY A 763 -23.83 -93.63 15.13
C GLY A 763 -23.54 -95.03 15.67
N HIS A 764 -23.28 -95.14 16.97
CA HIS A 764 -23.66 -96.36 17.68
C HIS A 764 -25.19 -96.45 17.70
N GLN A 765 -25.68 -97.67 17.95
CA GLN A 765 -27.07 -98.16 18.03
C GLN A 765 -27.49 -99.02 16.81
N ASP A 766 -27.95 -100.26 17.01
CA ASP A 766 -27.98 -101.09 18.23
C ASP A 766 -27.97 -102.59 17.87
N GLU A 767 -27.75 -103.46 18.87
CA GLU A 767 -28.35 -104.80 18.85
C GLU A 767 -29.76 -104.71 19.46
N PHE A 768 -30.75 -105.26 18.73
CA PHE A 768 -32.20 -105.30 19.02
C PHE A 768 -33.02 -104.03 18.71
#